data_AF-A0A1B7NX23-F1
#
_entry.id   AF-A0A1B7NX23-F1
#
_cell.length_a   1.000
_cell.length_b   1.000
_cell.length_c   1.000
_cell.angle_alpha   90.00
_cell.angle_beta   90.00
_cell.angle_gamma   90.00
#
_symmetry.space_group_name_H-M   'P 1'
#
loop_
_entity.id
_entity.type
_entity.pdbx_description
1 polymer ?
#
loop_
_entity_poly.entity_id
_entity_poly.type
_entity_poly.pdbx_seq_one_letter_code
_entity_poly.pdbx_strand_id
1 'polypeptide(L)'
;MAHLSRIIATLWLLLPLVAAVARPELQPLPRYLWDGTPEPKLGNSARAVNQAAAEDAIKPVDKEEFFWASTDKPGSKAVVVSMVSWSKATERIIALDRIDFLIESASCNAKDMSFKFIHPFVYAAVKIYWDWVNFNEMNTFVVIPNSKKCGKDREQAPWVARRVIFDDKNQRVRLEATKSSWKKVMNTYTLDFGEVILGPKGLVKRDIIPDLDEKFRLGIGVTLPTRIFGWQINKGALKGNLTANCNECGTQGALVFAGHIEASLGWTGFDIDRFEISVKPEGVAVNVELELLFDAHLDFRRFTKPSQEINLVEIPISGWNIPGIFEFGPRIQLNAGYEIGYISGTASATAGITARIPDSAIAKLDLLAEDSVQVSGWAPVVETRPLQVQAQVDAEASIYTEVALSVSIKVFDDNGFGVDLALKVPKVTATLSSGFNTEGFCPNEANIFGIKLDVMVGADLDLEGWVEVDGDRKTLFDVDIYEKPDIFVFPQLCLAFSDVAPGYCLGGKKEEDDEDDDDDPGHYVRGRRALVPRTISRGVSRRQDPDKGREPIPMKCDKSKTVQILKYPGPVDLAKVPVVPIFVPNIPCGEASEDCWPNANITVITEPLEERAIVDQTGLLDQEKWASEHVYEANWVRDYLDFLQKKLTGAVDKPCHPAVLRFWDKLNPTYPAPGGAPAKASYVEALTQHLGTVNTANEPRMALIQQRLNNLKYLMFAKKNLIAGRDGKDGRRKVINNHGRFVCELARISATCKYYAHSAAQEALKKSILGIEEVLGVADKDANMKEAGTSFQNVHKEFYDEFHDAAIEWTRSQLQTYAKFLLEYPDEVEELPEGFKEELERIRDDGEYRKELCPQTKRTGY
;
A
#
# COMPACT_ATOMS: atom_id res chain seq x y z
N MET A 1 27.62 5.78 8.29
CA MET A 1 27.58 4.48 7.58
C MET A 1 27.58 3.26 8.49
N ALA A 2 28.40 3.20 9.57
CA ALA A 2 28.46 2.03 10.47
C ALA A 2 27.22 1.77 11.36
N HIS A 3 26.32 2.75 11.53
CA HIS A 3 25.08 2.58 12.30
C HIS A 3 23.92 1.99 11.46
N LEU A 4 23.90 2.23 10.15
CA LEU A 4 22.88 1.68 9.25
C LEU A 4 23.08 0.17 9.03
N SER A 5 24.35 -0.27 8.95
CA SER A 5 24.71 -1.68 8.85
C SER A 5 24.41 -2.49 10.11
N ARG A 6 24.41 -1.85 11.30
CA ARG A 6 24.00 -2.52 12.55
C ARG A 6 22.49 -2.68 12.68
N ILE A 7 21.71 -1.72 12.18
CA ILE A 7 20.23 -1.79 12.14
C ILE A 7 19.78 -2.83 11.11
N ILE A 8 20.41 -2.87 9.92
CA ILE A 8 20.14 -3.90 8.90
C ILE A 8 20.55 -5.28 9.40
N ALA A 9 21.68 -5.41 10.12
CA ALA A 9 22.10 -6.67 10.72
C ALA A 9 21.17 -7.13 11.87
N THR A 10 20.58 -6.20 12.64
CA THR A 10 19.60 -6.55 13.68
C THR A 10 18.22 -6.88 13.09
N LEU A 11 17.80 -6.24 11.99
CA LEU A 11 16.61 -6.65 11.23
C LEU A 11 16.81 -8.02 10.54
N TRP A 12 18.00 -8.31 10.03
CA TRP A 12 18.33 -9.63 9.46
C TRP A 12 18.42 -10.74 10.52
N LEU A 13 18.85 -10.42 11.74
CA LEU A 13 18.88 -11.37 12.86
C LEU A 13 17.49 -11.64 13.48
N LEU A 14 16.50 -10.78 13.19
CA LEU A 14 15.09 -11.00 13.58
C LEU A 14 14.28 -11.76 12.51
N LEU A 15 14.89 -12.12 11.38
CA LEU A 15 14.24 -12.76 10.23
C LEU A 15 14.42 -14.29 10.07
N PRO A 16 14.97 -15.07 11.03
CA PRO A 16 14.77 -16.51 11.02
C PRO A 16 14.11 -16.97 12.32
N LEU A 17 12.84 -16.62 12.52
CA LEU A 17 11.95 -17.34 13.42
C LEU A 17 10.63 -17.71 12.71
N VAL A 18 10.66 -17.90 11.40
CA VAL A 18 9.87 -18.99 10.82
C VAL A 18 10.64 -20.23 11.20
N ALA A 19 10.37 -20.76 12.39
CA ALA A 19 10.79 -22.12 12.71
C ALA A 19 10.31 -22.97 11.53
N ALA A 20 11.24 -23.61 10.82
CA ALA A 20 10.87 -24.72 9.95
C ALA A 20 10.18 -25.73 10.87
N VAL A 21 8.85 -25.66 10.95
CA VAL A 21 8.06 -26.53 11.79
C VAL A 21 8.35 -27.93 11.26
N ALA A 22 9.05 -28.73 12.07
CA ALA A 22 9.36 -30.10 11.70
C ALA A 22 8.02 -30.80 11.41
N ARG A 23 7.81 -31.20 10.14
CA ARG A 23 6.64 -31.97 9.75
C ARG A 23 6.66 -33.26 10.57
N PRO A 24 5.61 -33.60 11.35
CA PRO A 24 5.60 -34.87 12.06
C PRO A 24 5.82 -36.02 11.08
N GLU A 25 6.94 -36.72 11.27
CA GLU A 25 7.30 -37.90 10.49
C GLU A 25 6.39 -39.06 10.91
N LEU A 26 5.61 -39.61 9.96
CA LEU A 26 4.80 -40.79 10.23
C LEU A 26 5.73 -41.96 10.55
N GLN A 27 5.43 -42.68 11.62
CA GLN A 27 6.28 -43.76 12.10
C GLN A 27 5.85 -45.10 11.51
N PRO A 28 6.79 -45.96 11.08
CA PRO A 28 6.46 -47.33 10.68
C PRO A 28 5.63 -48.07 11.73
N LEU A 29 4.49 -48.62 11.30
CA LEU A 29 3.57 -49.35 12.18
C LEU A 29 4.02 -50.81 12.33
N PRO A 30 4.14 -51.34 13.56
CA PRO A 30 4.46 -52.74 13.81
C PRO A 30 3.48 -53.70 13.14
N ARG A 31 4.01 -54.78 12.55
CA ARG A 31 3.23 -55.78 11.80
C ARG A 31 2.00 -56.31 12.54
N TYR A 32 2.17 -56.68 13.80
CA TYR A 32 1.10 -57.23 14.66
C TYR A 32 -0.10 -56.28 14.88
N LEU A 33 0.09 -54.96 14.67
CA LEU A 33 -1.00 -53.98 14.81
C LEU A 33 -1.90 -53.92 13.57
N TRP A 34 -1.44 -54.43 12.42
CA TRP A 34 -2.21 -54.35 11.17
C TRP A 34 -2.52 -55.71 10.54
N ASP A 35 -1.68 -56.73 10.72
CA ASP A 35 -1.90 -58.05 10.10
C ASP A 35 -2.78 -59.00 10.94
N GLY A 36 -3.19 -58.56 12.13
CA GLY A 36 -4.02 -59.33 13.06
C GLY A 36 -3.29 -60.45 13.80
N THR A 37 -1.95 -60.52 13.70
CA THR A 37 -1.15 -61.46 14.48
C THR A 37 -0.98 -60.98 15.93
N PRO A 38 -0.86 -61.89 16.91
CA PRO A 38 -0.53 -61.50 18.27
C PRO A 38 0.86 -60.86 18.33
N GLU A 39 1.08 -59.90 19.23
CA GLU A 39 2.41 -59.36 19.47
C GLU A 39 3.41 -60.52 19.72
N PRO A 40 4.54 -60.57 19.00
CA PRO A 40 5.50 -61.65 19.16
C PRO A 40 6.00 -61.69 20.61
N LYS A 41 5.67 -62.77 21.34
CA LYS A 41 6.30 -63.04 22.62
C LYS A 41 7.75 -63.41 22.34
N LEU A 42 8.67 -62.44 22.45
CA LEU A 42 10.12 -62.66 22.42
C LEU A 42 10.52 -63.52 23.64
N GLY A 43 10.30 -64.83 23.54
CA GLY A 43 10.86 -65.81 24.45
C GLY A 43 11.98 -66.57 23.74
N ASN A 44 13.18 -66.55 24.31
CA ASN A 44 14.34 -67.35 23.87
C ASN A 44 14.13 -68.88 23.98
N SER A 45 12.90 -69.36 24.10
CA SER A 45 12.61 -70.78 24.27
C SER A 45 12.37 -71.43 22.92
N ALA A 46 13.06 -72.55 22.67
CA ALA A 46 12.85 -73.50 21.59
C ALA A 46 11.47 -74.20 21.63
N ARG A 47 10.40 -73.44 21.85
CA ARG A 47 9.02 -73.92 21.74
C ARG A 47 8.74 -74.22 20.27
N ALA A 48 8.01 -75.30 20.01
CA ALA A 48 7.73 -75.84 18.69
C ALA A 48 7.37 -74.73 17.68
N VAL A 49 8.33 -74.37 16.83
CA VAL A 49 8.08 -73.52 15.67
C VAL A 49 7.19 -74.33 14.75
N ASN A 50 6.02 -73.78 14.40
CA ASN A 50 5.20 -74.38 13.36
C ASN A 50 5.99 -74.34 12.05
N GLN A 51 6.42 -75.52 11.59
CA GLN A 51 7.30 -75.67 10.43
C GLN A 51 6.73 -75.01 9.17
N ALA A 52 5.42 -75.19 8.93
CA ALA A 52 4.75 -74.61 7.78
C ALA A 52 4.71 -73.08 7.85
N ALA A 53 4.45 -72.50 9.03
CA ALA A 53 4.43 -71.05 9.22
C ALA A 53 5.83 -70.43 9.10
N ALA A 54 6.87 -71.14 9.56
CA ALA A 54 8.26 -70.69 9.43
C ALA A 54 8.76 -70.79 7.98
N GLU A 55 8.43 -71.85 7.26
CA GLU A 55 8.72 -72.00 5.84
C GLU A 55 8.03 -70.92 5.00
N ASP A 56 6.80 -70.54 5.36
CA ASP A 56 6.07 -69.47 4.68
C ASP A 56 6.67 -68.08 4.95
N ALA A 57 7.07 -67.80 6.19
CA ALA A 57 7.64 -66.51 6.58
C ALA A 57 8.98 -66.19 5.89
N ILE A 58 9.83 -67.19 5.65
CA ILE A 58 11.18 -67.01 5.06
C ILE A 58 11.18 -66.94 3.54
N LYS A 59 10.09 -67.30 2.87
CA LYS A 59 10.01 -67.28 1.40
C LYS A 59 10.04 -65.82 0.90
N PRO A 60 10.98 -65.47 0.03
CA PRO A 60 10.94 -64.21 -0.70
C PRO A 60 9.63 -64.08 -1.49
N VAL A 61 8.99 -62.92 -1.43
CA VAL A 61 7.71 -62.64 -2.10
C VAL A 61 7.90 -61.63 -3.23
N ASP A 62 7.00 -61.60 -4.20
CA ASP A 62 6.92 -60.53 -5.20
C ASP A 62 6.15 -59.30 -4.71
N LYS A 63 5.33 -59.43 -3.67
CA LYS A 63 4.48 -58.38 -3.10
C LYS A 63 4.69 -58.26 -1.59
N GLU A 64 4.85 -57.05 -1.07
CA GLU A 64 4.88 -56.78 0.38
C GLU A 64 4.10 -55.49 0.73
N GLU A 65 3.61 -55.41 1.96
CA GLU A 65 2.75 -54.32 2.45
C GLU A 65 3.43 -53.58 3.61
N PHE A 66 3.40 -52.25 3.57
CA PHE A 66 4.03 -51.35 4.55
C PHE A 66 3.02 -50.33 5.05
N PHE A 67 3.06 -50.06 6.35
CA PHE A 67 2.16 -49.10 6.99
C PHE A 67 2.98 -48.11 7.82
N TRP A 68 2.61 -46.83 7.76
CA TRP A 68 3.12 -45.77 8.62
C TRP A 68 1.95 -45.07 9.30
N ALA A 69 2.12 -44.66 10.56
CA ALA A 69 1.07 -44.08 11.36
C ALA A 69 1.56 -42.90 12.21
N SER A 70 0.66 -41.96 12.49
CA SER A 70 0.88 -40.83 13.41
C SER A 70 0.99 -41.24 14.89
N THR A 71 0.50 -42.43 15.24
CA THR A 71 0.63 -43.05 16.57
C THR A 71 0.61 -44.57 16.43
N ASP A 72 1.24 -45.31 17.35
CA ASP A 72 1.17 -46.78 17.44
C ASP A 72 0.34 -47.26 18.65
N LYS A 73 -0.42 -46.36 19.29
CA LYS A 73 -1.26 -46.68 20.46
C LYS A 73 -2.55 -47.40 20.03
N PRO A 74 -2.78 -48.65 20.50
CA PRO A 74 -4.04 -49.35 20.24
C PRO A 74 -5.25 -48.55 20.75
N GLY A 75 -6.34 -48.56 19.97
CA GLY A 75 -7.59 -47.85 20.26
C GLY A 75 -7.56 -46.35 19.99
N SER A 76 -6.42 -45.79 19.59
CA SER A 76 -6.31 -44.38 19.19
C SER A 76 -6.62 -44.22 17.70
N LYS A 77 -7.19 -43.06 17.35
CA LYS A 77 -7.34 -42.62 15.96
C LYS A 77 -5.98 -42.21 15.43
N ALA A 78 -5.57 -42.76 14.28
CA ALA A 78 -4.28 -42.51 13.67
C ALA A 78 -4.45 -42.18 12.19
N VAL A 79 -3.79 -41.12 11.72
CA VAL A 79 -3.45 -40.98 10.28
C VAL A 79 -2.52 -42.13 9.90
N VAL A 80 -2.88 -42.87 8.85
CA VAL A 80 -2.14 -44.02 8.32
C VAL A 80 -1.93 -43.85 6.82
N VAL A 81 -0.73 -44.17 6.36
CA VAL A 81 -0.39 -44.37 4.95
C VAL A 81 -0.02 -45.83 4.78
N SER A 82 -0.60 -46.51 3.81
CA SER A 82 -0.21 -47.86 3.41
C SER A 82 0.36 -47.88 2.01
N MET A 83 1.44 -48.64 1.84
CA MET A 83 2.06 -48.89 0.55
C MET A 83 2.07 -50.39 0.28
N VAL A 84 1.53 -50.78 -0.85
CA VAL A 84 1.73 -52.12 -1.40
C VAL A 84 2.76 -52.02 -2.49
N SER A 85 3.83 -52.80 -2.40
CA SER A 85 4.95 -52.76 -3.34
C SER A 85 5.10 -54.11 -4.03
N TRP A 86 5.16 -54.10 -5.36
CA TRP A 86 5.52 -55.25 -6.18
C TRP A 86 6.94 -55.12 -6.71
N SER A 87 7.74 -56.19 -6.61
CA SER A 87 9.10 -56.23 -7.13
C SER A 87 9.15 -56.45 -8.65
N LYS A 88 10.32 -56.20 -9.23
CA LYS A 88 10.61 -56.54 -10.64
C LYS A 88 10.69 -58.05 -10.84
N ALA A 89 10.54 -58.51 -12.07
CA ALA A 89 10.52 -59.94 -12.41
C ALA A 89 11.74 -60.73 -11.91
N THR A 90 12.92 -60.10 -11.83
CA THR A 90 14.16 -60.72 -11.35
C THR A 90 14.50 -60.38 -9.90
N GLU A 91 13.58 -59.74 -9.17
CA GLU A 91 13.80 -59.30 -7.80
C GLU A 91 12.71 -59.88 -6.88
N ARG A 92 13.04 -60.15 -5.62
CA ARG A 92 12.08 -60.61 -4.60
C ARG A 92 12.30 -59.87 -3.28
N ILE A 93 11.23 -59.66 -2.51
CA ILE A 93 11.22 -58.90 -1.26
C ILE A 93 11.25 -59.86 -0.06
N ILE A 94 12.03 -59.52 0.97
CA ILE A 94 11.90 -60.05 2.32
C ILE A 94 11.83 -58.90 3.32
N ALA A 95 10.84 -58.95 4.22
CA ALA A 95 10.76 -58.05 5.35
C ALA A 95 11.20 -58.79 6.62
N LEU A 96 12.14 -58.22 7.37
CA LEU A 96 12.71 -58.90 8.54
C LEU A 96 11.74 -59.02 9.71
N ASP A 97 10.73 -58.14 9.80
CA ASP A 97 9.65 -58.26 10.77
C ASP A 97 8.82 -59.56 10.60
N ARG A 98 8.72 -60.12 9.39
CA ARG A 98 8.10 -61.43 9.12
C ARG A 98 8.85 -62.58 9.75
N ILE A 99 10.17 -62.46 9.83
CA ILE A 99 11.07 -63.54 10.28
C ILE A 99 11.75 -63.19 11.60
N ASP A 100 11.35 -62.11 12.27
CA ASP A 100 11.99 -61.64 13.50
C ASP A 100 12.00 -62.72 14.58
N PHE A 101 10.92 -63.50 14.69
CA PHE A 101 10.80 -64.62 15.63
C PHE A 101 11.69 -65.82 15.30
N LEU A 102 12.30 -65.86 14.11
CA LEU A 102 13.20 -66.92 13.64
C LEU A 102 14.68 -66.53 13.72
N ILE A 103 14.96 -65.23 13.87
CA ILE A 103 16.31 -64.66 13.92
C ILE A 103 16.77 -64.57 15.37
N GLU A 104 17.96 -65.09 15.67
CA GLU A 104 18.64 -64.93 16.96
C GLU A 104 19.30 -63.54 17.07
N SER A 105 19.98 -63.12 16.01
CA SER A 105 20.63 -61.80 15.92
C SER A 105 20.74 -61.33 14.47
N ALA A 106 20.71 -60.01 14.25
CA ALA A 106 20.88 -59.39 12.95
C ALA A 106 21.89 -58.24 13.01
N SER A 107 22.53 -57.95 11.89
CA SER A 107 23.40 -56.80 11.66
C SER A 107 22.99 -56.19 10.32
N CYS A 108 22.67 -54.90 10.31
CA CYS A 108 22.05 -54.25 9.16
C CYS A 108 22.66 -52.87 8.94
N ASN A 109 23.81 -52.84 8.29
CA ASN A 109 24.49 -51.61 7.91
C ASN A 109 25.27 -51.83 6.59
N ALA A 110 25.83 -50.75 6.05
CA ALA A 110 26.53 -50.80 4.76
C ALA A 110 27.76 -51.73 4.73
N LYS A 111 28.33 -52.05 5.90
CA LYS A 111 29.50 -52.93 6.02
C LYS A 111 29.13 -54.38 6.33
N ASP A 112 27.98 -54.61 6.96
CA ASP A 112 27.53 -55.93 7.40
C ASP A 112 25.99 -56.01 7.36
N MET A 113 25.47 -56.79 6.42
CA MET A 113 24.07 -57.20 6.33
C MET A 113 24.00 -58.71 6.57
N SER A 114 23.67 -59.15 7.77
CA SER A 114 23.70 -60.58 8.12
C SER A 114 22.76 -60.98 9.25
N PHE A 115 22.32 -62.24 9.22
CA PHE A 115 21.30 -62.79 10.12
C PHE A 115 21.73 -64.15 10.64
N LYS A 116 21.59 -64.38 11.94
CA LYS A 116 21.78 -65.69 12.58
C LYS A 116 20.42 -66.27 12.94
N PHE A 117 20.16 -67.53 12.59
CA PHE A 117 18.87 -68.18 12.83
C PHE A 117 18.88 -69.03 14.10
N ILE A 118 17.74 -69.11 14.77
CA ILE A 118 17.58 -69.88 16.02
C ILE A 118 17.58 -71.39 15.75
N HIS A 119 16.96 -71.81 14.64
CA HIS A 119 16.72 -73.23 14.33
C HIS A 119 17.47 -73.70 13.08
N PRO A 120 18.20 -74.83 13.16
CA PRO A 120 18.91 -75.41 12.01
C PRO A 120 18.00 -75.72 10.82
N PHE A 121 16.77 -76.16 11.10
CA PHE A 121 15.76 -76.42 10.07
C PHE A 121 15.41 -75.15 9.27
N VAL A 122 15.19 -74.03 9.96
CA VAL A 122 14.88 -72.74 9.32
C VAL A 122 16.06 -72.27 8.50
N TYR A 123 17.28 -72.40 9.03
CA TYR A 123 18.50 -72.08 8.30
C TYR A 123 18.64 -72.90 7.00
N ALA A 124 18.35 -74.21 7.06
CA ALA A 124 18.36 -75.07 5.88
C ALA A 124 17.31 -74.65 4.84
N ALA A 125 16.10 -74.26 5.27
CA ALA A 125 15.07 -73.76 4.38
C ALA A 125 15.42 -72.39 3.77
N VAL A 126 16.07 -71.50 4.54
CA VAL A 126 16.60 -70.23 4.05
C VAL A 126 17.65 -70.45 2.97
N LYS A 127 18.55 -71.44 3.11
CA LYS A 127 19.48 -71.83 2.04
C LYS A 127 18.74 -72.16 0.76
N ILE A 128 17.70 -72.99 0.83
CA ILE A 128 16.94 -73.40 -0.37
C ILE A 128 16.27 -72.21 -1.05
N TYR A 129 15.61 -71.34 -0.29
CA TYR A 129 14.84 -70.24 -0.87
C TYR A 129 15.68 -69.03 -1.28
N TRP A 130 16.79 -68.76 -0.61
CA TRP A 130 17.59 -67.55 -0.84
C TRP A 130 18.78 -67.78 -1.77
N ASP A 131 19.26 -69.03 -1.94
CA ASP A 131 20.39 -69.34 -2.83
C ASP A 131 20.07 -69.11 -4.32
N TRP A 132 18.78 -69.00 -4.68
CA TRP A 132 18.33 -68.57 -6.00
C TRP A 132 18.99 -67.26 -6.49
N VAL A 133 19.30 -66.33 -5.58
CA VAL A 133 20.02 -65.08 -5.88
C VAL A 133 21.40 -65.35 -6.47
N ASN A 134 22.06 -66.44 -6.04
CA ASN A 134 23.39 -66.79 -6.50
C ASN A 134 23.41 -67.51 -7.86
N PHE A 135 22.25 -67.93 -8.39
CA PHE A 135 22.17 -68.70 -9.64
C PHE A 135 22.23 -67.83 -10.90
N ASN A 136 21.90 -66.54 -10.81
CA ASN A 136 21.94 -65.62 -11.92
C ASN A 136 22.27 -64.21 -11.42
N GLU A 137 23.20 -63.51 -12.07
CA GLU A 137 23.61 -62.15 -11.70
C GLU A 137 22.47 -61.10 -11.77
N MET A 138 21.40 -61.41 -12.51
CA MET A 138 20.18 -60.60 -12.58
C MET A 138 19.24 -60.82 -11.41
N ASN A 139 19.36 -61.94 -10.68
CA ASN A 139 18.52 -62.22 -9.52
C ASN A 139 18.99 -61.37 -8.35
N THR A 140 18.11 -60.55 -7.79
CA THR A 140 18.41 -59.76 -6.60
C THR A 140 17.35 -59.93 -5.52
N PHE A 141 17.72 -59.54 -4.31
CA PHE A 141 16.90 -59.69 -3.12
C PHE A 141 16.75 -58.35 -2.42
N VAL A 142 15.52 -57.86 -2.32
CA VAL A 142 15.18 -56.60 -1.63
C VAL A 142 14.91 -56.93 -0.16
N VAL A 143 15.82 -56.52 0.71
CA VAL A 143 15.72 -56.72 2.14
C VAL A 143 15.22 -55.45 2.81
N ILE A 144 14.17 -55.57 3.62
CA ILE A 144 13.62 -54.49 4.43
C ILE A 144 14.04 -54.70 5.90
N PRO A 145 14.92 -53.85 6.45
CA PRO A 145 15.54 -54.03 7.77
C PRO A 145 14.61 -53.64 8.95
N ASN A 146 13.32 -53.95 8.88
CA ASN A 146 12.29 -53.47 9.80
C ASN A 146 12.13 -54.30 11.10
N SER A 147 13.17 -55.05 11.50
CA SER A 147 13.20 -55.81 12.75
C SER A 147 13.88 -55.02 13.87
N LYS A 148 13.39 -55.16 15.11
CA LYS A 148 14.04 -54.59 16.31
C LYS A 148 15.48 -55.08 16.52
N LYS A 149 15.85 -56.21 15.92
CA LYS A 149 17.19 -56.82 16.02
C LYS A 149 18.18 -56.21 15.01
N CYS A 150 17.74 -55.23 14.22
CA CYS A 150 18.39 -54.77 13.01
C CYS A 150 18.40 -53.23 12.96
N GLY A 151 19.57 -52.60 12.93
CA GLY A 151 19.71 -51.16 12.63
C GLY A 151 18.87 -50.20 13.50
N LYS A 152 18.29 -49.16 12.87
CA LYS A 152 17.31 -48.23 13.47
C LYS A 152 15.98 -48.97 13.59
N ASP A 153 15.33 -48.89 14.76
CA ASP A 153 14.05 -49.59 15.00
C ASP A 153 13.04 -49.27 13.89
N ARG A 154 12.44 -50.33 13.34
CA ARG A 154 11.45 -50.30 12.25
C ARG A 154 11.91 -49.60 10.96
N GLU A 155 13.21 -49.58 10.64
CA GLU A 155 13.68 -49.01 9.37
C GLU A 155 13.10 -49.75 8.16
N GLN A 156 12.38 -49.03 7.30
CA GLN A 156 11.76 -49.58 6.09
C GLN A 156 12.48 -49.16 4.80
N ALA A 157 13.71 -48.65 4.89
CA ALA A 157 14.49 -48.31 3.69
C ALA A 157 15.00 -49.59 2.99
N PRO A 158 14.79 -49.77 1.67
CA PRO A 158 15.12 -51.02 0.99
C PRO A 158 16.62 -51.19 0.77
N TRP A 159 17.10 -52.43 0.85
CA TRP A 159 18.46 -52.84 0.52
C TRP A 159 18.45 -53.90 -0.57
N VAL A 160 19.23 -53.72 -1.63
CA VAL A 160 19.33 -54.69 -2.72
C VAL A 160 20.53 -55.59 -2.47
N ALA A 161 20.30 -56.85 -2.17
CA ALA A 161 21.31 -57.89 -2.05
C ALA A 161 21.48 -58.62 -3.38
N ARG A 162 22.72 -58.65 -3.86
CA ARG A 162 23.09 -59.31 -5.14
C ARG A 162 23.71 -60.68 -4.93
N ARG A 163 24.04 -61.02 -3.68
CA ARG A 163 24.68 -62.28 -3.31
C ARG A 163 24.34 -62.66 -1.88
N VAL A 164 24.18 -63.97 -1.67
CA VAL A 164 23.94 -64.58 -0.36
C VAL A 164 25.08 -65.54 -0.03
N ILE A 165 25.68 -65.37 1.14
CA ILE A 165 26.80 -66.19 1.63
C ILE A 165 26.33 -66.95 2.87
N PHE A 166 26.46 -68.27 2.84
CA PHE A 166 25.99 -69.17 3.89
C PHE A 166 27.16 -69.65 4.77
N ASP A 167 27.07 -69.39 6.07
CA ASP A 167 27.98 -69.92 7.09
C ASP A 167 27.29 -71.05 7.88
N ASP A 168 27.48 -72.28 7.38
CA ASP A 168 26.85 -73.48 7.93
C ASP A 168 27.25 -73.76 9.38
N LYS A 169 28.46 -73.33 9.79
CA LYS A 169 28.98 -73.59 11.15
C LYS A 169 28.24 -72.76 12.19
N ASN A 170 27.87 -71.53 11.83
CA ASN A 170 27.26 -70.57 12.75
C ASN A 170 25.77 -70.33 12.48
N GLN A 171 25.17 -71.05 11.53
CA GLN A 171 23.78 -70.84 11.09
C GLN A 171 23.51 -69.38 10.71
N ARG A 172 24.50 -68.76 10.07
CA ARG A 172 24.50 -67.35 9.72
C ARG A 172 24.44 -67.19 8.21
N VAL A 173 23.65 -66.20 7.78
CA VAL A 173 23.58 -65.74 6.39
C VAL A 173 24.17 -64.35 6.33
N ARG A 174 25.05 -64.09 5.35
CA ARG A 174 25.60 -62.77 5.06
C ARG A 174 25.23 -62.36 3.64
N LEU A 175 24.75 -61.14 3.51
CA LEU A 175 24.30 -60.56 2.24
C LEU A 175 25.30 -59.52 1.76
N GLU A 176 25.59 -59.53 0.47
CA GLU A 176 26.24 -58.41 -0.21
C GLU A 176 25.14 -57.45 -0.69
N ALA A 177 24.77 -56.52 0.21
CA ALA A 177 23.62 -55.64 0.02
C ALA A 177 24.01 -54.16 0.01
N THR A 178 23.38 -53.38 -0.88
CA THR A 178 23.53 -51.92 -0.96
C THR A 178 22.21 -51.22 -0.70
N LYS A 179 22.23 -50.14 0.09
CA LYS A 179 21.03 -49.32 0.35
C LYS A 179 20.51 -48.75 -0.97
N SER A 180 19.20 -48.81 -1.16
CA SER A 180 18.49 -48.36 -2.36
C SER A 180 17.32 -47.45 -1.98
N SER A 181 16.53 -47.03 -2.95
CA SER A 181 15.26 -46.32 -2.77
C SER A 181 14.09 -47.17 -3.25
N TRP A 182 12.90 -46.91 -2.72
CA TRP A 182 11.67 -47.59 -3.13
C TRP A 182 11.44 -47.49 -4.64
N LYS A 183 11.61 -46.29 -5.20
CA LYS A 183 11.55 -46.04 -6.64
C LYS A 183 12.44 -46.97 -7.49
N LYS A 184 13.59 -47.42 -6.99
CA LYS A 184 14.51 -48.28 -7.75
C LYS A 184 14.16 -49.77 -7.68
N VAL A 185 13.46 -50.21 -6.65
CA VAL A 185 13.22 -51.63 -6.36
C VAL A 185 11.79 -52.09 -6.66
N MET A 186 10.87 -51.15 -6.89
CA MET A 186 9.48 -51.44 -7.22
C MET A 186 9.27 -51.50 -8.73
N ASN A 187 8.36 -52.39 -9.14
CA ASN A 187 7.79 -52.45 -10.47
C ASN A 187 6.41 -51.79 -10.51
N THR A 188 5.58 -52.05 -9.50
CA THR A 188 4.26 -51.45 -9.35
C THR A 188 4.06 -51.14 -7.88
N TYR A 189 3.28 -50.12 -7.55
CA TYR A 189 2.86 -49.89 -6.17
C TYR A 189 1.44 -49.34 -6.11
N THR A 190 0.81 -49.55 -4.96
CA THR A 190 -0.39 -48.82 -4.55
C THR A 190 -0.09 -48.06 -3.27
N LEU A 191 -0.59 -46.83 -3.18
CA LEU A 191 -0.53 -45.99 -2.00
C LEU A 191 -1.95 -45.58 -1.61
N ASP A 192 -2.31 -45.90 -0.38
CA ASP A 192 -3.57 -45.50 0.23
C ASP A 192 -3.25 -44.67 1.47
N PHE A 193 -4.05 -43.63 1.75
CA PHE A 193 -3.88 -42.80 2.94
C PHE A 193 -5.21 -42.30 3.50
N GLY A 194 -5.33 -42.32 4.83
CA GLY A 194 -6.56 -41.96 5.55
C GLY A 194 -6.41 -42.01 7.07
N GLU A 195 -7.51 -41.86 7.82
CA GLU A 195 -7.54 -42.05 9.27
C GLU A 195 -8.20 -43.39 9.62
N VAL A 196 -7.57 -44.17 10.50
CA VAL A 196 -8.10 -45.45 11.00
C VAL A 196 -8.03 -45.52 12.52
N ILE A 197 -8.92 -46.30 13.14
CA ILE A 197 -8.79 -46.69 14.56
C ILE A 197 -7.90 -47.93 14.64
N LEU A 198 -6.76 -47.82 15.33
CA LEU A 198 -5.86 -48.96 15.50
C LEU A 198 -6.51 -50.03 16.37
N GLY A 199 -6.92 -51.15 15.78
CA GLY A 199 -7.62 -52.22 16.48
C GLY A 199 -6.67 -53.16 17.26
N PRO A 200 -7.09 -53.75 18.39
CA PRO A 200 -6.35 -54.82 19.06
C PRO A 200 -6.39 -56.17 18.32
N LYS A 201 -7.14 -56.26 17.20
CA LYS A 201 -7.27 -57.46 16.34
C LYS A 201 -6.71 -57.24 14.92
N GLY A 202 -5.86 -56.23 14.73
CA GLY A 202 -5.39 -55.79 13.41
C GLY A 202 -6.31 -54.76 12.75
N LEU A 203 -5.84 -54.16 11.67
CA LEU A 203 -6.70 -53.46 10.70
C LEU A 203 -7.52 -54.55 10.01
N VAL A 204 -8.84 -54.55 10.18
CA VAL A 204 -9.70 -55.60 9.61
C VAL A 204 -9.48 -55.61 8.10
N LYS A 205 -9.10 -56.77 7.52
CA LYS A 205 -9.02 -57.06 6.07
C LYS A 205 -10.38 -56.90 5.34
N ARG A 206 -10.99 -55.72 5.40
CA ARG A 206 -11.98 -55.27 4.44
C ARG A 206 -11.32 -54.10 3.73
N ASP A 207 -11.11 -54.26 2.43
CA ASP A 207 -10.62 -53.28 1.45
C ASP A 207 -10.21 -51.97 2.08
N ILE A 208 -8.91 -51.72 2.24
CA ILE A 208 -8.36 -50.87 3.31
C ILE A 208 -8.80 -49.39 3.25
N ILE A 209 -9.56 -48.95 2.24
CA ILE A 209 -10.43 -47.76 2.32
C ILE A 209 -11.70 -48.03 1.45
N PRO A 210 -12.77 -48.70 1.94
CA PRO A 210 -13.99 -48.91 1.15
C PRO A 210 -14.96 -47.73 1.28
N ASP A 211 -14.59 -46.74 2.11
CA ASP A 211 -15.37 -45.54 2.36
C ASP A 211 -14.39 -44.37 2.27
N LEU A 212 -14.47 -43.59 1.20
CA LEU A 212 -13.79 -42.29 1.04
C LEU A 212 -14.17 -41.30 2.17
N ASP A 213 -15.03 -41.71 3.10
CA ASP A 213 -15.54 -40.97 4.23
C ASP A 213 -14.75 -41.17 5.55
N GLU A 214 -13.68 -41.97 5.60
CA GLU A 214 -12.71 -42.00 6.71
C GLU A 214 -11.39 -41.27 6.34
N LYS A 215 -11.11 -40.19 7.09
CA LYS A 215 -10.69 -38.88 6.57
C LYS A 215 -9.29 -38.50 7.02
N PHE A 216 -8.37 -38.16 6.14
CA PHE A 216 -7.19 -37.37 6.51
C PHE A 216 -7.63 -35.96 6.91
N ARG A 217 -7.54 -35.56 8.19
CA ARG A 217 -8.02 -34.25 8.64
C ARG A 217 -6.86 -33.26 8.80
N LEU A 218 -6.91 -32.17 8.03
CA LEU A 218 -5.99 -31.06 8.09
C LEU A 218 -6.61 -29.85 8.77
N GLY A 219 -6.20 -29.55 10.00
CA GLY A 219 -6.60 -28.30 10.65
C GLY A 219 -5.97 -27.09 9.95
N ILE A 220 -6.79 -26.14 9.52
CA ILE A 220 -6.34 -24.92 8.82
C ILE A 220 -6.48 -23.67 9.67
N GLY A 221 -6.75 -23.81 10.98
CA GLY A 221 -7.02 -22.69 11.87
C GLY A 221 -5.78 -21.89 12.23
N VAL A 222 -5.75 -20.61 11.86
CA VAL A 222 -4.65 -19.69 12.19
C VAL A 222 -5.18 -18.29 12.49
N THR A 223 -4.61 -17.62 13.49
CA THR A 223 -4.86 -16.20 13.78
C THR A 223 -3.81 -15.34 13.10
N LEU A 224 -4.25 -14.30 12.38
CA LEU A 224 -3.37 -13.38 11.67
C LEU A 224 -2.89 -12.23 12.59
N PRO A 225 -1.74 -11.60 12.30
CA PRO A 225 -1.24 -10.47 13.09
C PRO A 225 -2.20 -9.28 13.06
N THR A 226 -2.34 -8.59 14.20
CA THR A 226 -3.24 -7.43 14.32
C THR A 226 -2.83 -6.23 13.48
N ARG A 227 -1.52 -6.00 13.27
CA ARG A 227 -1.04 -4.93 12.39
C ARG A 227 -0.53 -5.56 11.09
N ILE A 228 -1.17 -5.20 9.98
CA ILE A 228 -0.80 -5.68 8.65
C ILE A 228 0.37 -4.85 8.12
N PHE A 229 0.24 -3.51 8.14
CA PHE A 229 1.35 -2.63 7.79
C PHE A 229 1.21 -1.24 8.43
N GLY A 230 2.31 -0.50 8.45
CA GLY A 230 2.37 0.89 8.88
C GLY A 230 3.40 1.65 8.07
N TRP A 231 2.97 2.70 7.40
CA TRP A 231 3.81 3.59 6.62
C TRP A 231 3.71 5.00 7.18
N GLN A 232 4.84 5.68 7.36
CA GLN A 232 4.88 7.04 7.86
C GLN A 232 5.93 7.86 7.10
N ILE A 233 5.56 9.06 6.69
CA ILE A 233 6.47 10.07 6.13
C ILE A 233 6.42 11.34 7.00
N ASN A 234 7.62 11.79 7.40
CA ASN A 234 7.82 13.05 8.12
C ASN A 234 9.02 13.78 7.49
N LYS A 235 8.87 14.28 6.26
CA LYS A 235 9.95 14.98 5.53
C LYS A 235 9.50 16.36 5.08
N GLY A 236 10.14 17.40 5.63
CA GLY A 236 9.86 18.78 5.25
C GLY A 236 8.40 19.16 5.50
N ALA A 237 7.73 19.67 4.47
CA ALA A 237 6.29 19.99 4.50
C ALA A 237 5.37 18.76 4.32
N LEU A 238 5.92 17.58 3.98
CA LEU A 238 5.15 16.34 3.77
C LEU A 238 5.04 15.56 5.09
N LYS A 239 3.81 15.46 5.60
CA LYS A 239 3.45 14.64 6.76
C LYS A 239 2.35 13.66 6.37
N GLY A 240 2.53 12.40 6.69
CA GLY A 240 1.52 11.38 6.44
C GLY A 240 1.76 10.08 7.20
N ASN A 241 0.68 9.43 7.59
CA ASN A 241 0.62 8.13 8.24
C ASN A 241 -0.48 7.30 7.56
N LEU A 242 -0.13 6.06 7.20
CA LEU A 242 -1.05 5.06 6.70
C LEU A 242 -0.86 3.79 7.51
N THR A 243 -1.92 3.30 8.13
CA THR A 243 -1.89 2.05 8.89
C THR A 243 -3.04 1.15 8.47
N ALA A 244 -2.74 -0.13 8.29
CA ALA A 244 -3.74 -1.17 8.12
C ALA A 244 -3.66 -2.15 9.30
N ASN A 245 -4.79 -2.32 9.96
CA ASN A 245 -5.00 -3.25 11.06
C ASN A 245 -5.95 -4.36 10.62
N CYS A 246 -5.81 -5.47 11.33
CA CYS A 246 -6.60 -6.68 11.24
C CYS A 246 -7.13 -6.98 12.64
N ASN A 247 -8.34 -6.53 12.95
CA ASN A 247 -8.88 -6.60 14.31
C ASN A 247 -9.27 -8.05 14.67
N GLU A 248 -9.92 -8.73 13.72
CA GLU A 248 -10.31 -10.14 13.81
C GLU A 248 -10.06 -10.80 12.44
N CYS A 249 -8.81 -11.17 12.13
CA CYS A 249 -8.55 -12.01 10.96
C CYS A 249 -7.88 -13.34 11.30
N GLY A 250 -8.31 -14.35 10.56
CA GLY A 250 -7.87 -15.71 10.73
C GLY A 250 -8.73 -16.69 9.96
N THR A 251 -8.22 -17.90 9.89
CA THR A 251 -8.87 -19.05 9.30
C THR A 251 -9.31 -20.00 10.41
N GLN A 252 -10.32 -20.82 10.14
CA GLN A 252 -10.77 -21.89 11.04
C GLN A 252 -11.30 -23.09 10.24
N GLY A 253 -11.50 -24.20 10.93
CA GLY A 253 -12.01 -25.44 10.35
C GLY A 253 -10.91 -26.40 9.93
N ALA A 254 -11.29 -27.39 9.12
CA ALA A 254 -10.38 -28.39 8.60
C ALA A 254 -10.74 -28.78 7.17
N LEU A 255 -9.73 -29.20 6.41
CA LEU A 255 -9.92 -29.90 5.14
C LEU A 255 -9.75 -31.40 5.37
N VAL A 256 -10.65 -32.17 4.80
CA VAL A 256 -10.69 -33.62 4.88
C VAL A 256 -10.28 -34.18 3.53
N PHE A 257 -9.21 -34.97 3.49
CA PHE A 257 -8.72 -35.61 2.28
C PHE A 257 -8.86 -37.13 2.35
N ALA A 258 -9.00 -37.76 1.20
CA ALA A 258 -8.83 -39.20 1.02
C ALA A 258 -8.29 -39.44 -0.39
N GLY A 259 -7.40 -40.41 -0.56
CA GLY A 259 -6.88 -40.70 -1.89
C GLY A 259 -6.30 -42.11 -2.03
N HIS A 260 -6.26 -42.53 -3.28
CA HIS A 260 -5.79 -43.83 -3.74
C HIS A 260 -4.96 -43.62 -5.01
N ILE A 261 -3.76 -44.18 -5.00
CA ILE A 261 -2.78 -44.01 -6.06
C ILE A 261 -2.27 -45.38 -6.47
N GLU A 262 -2.31 -45.67 -7.77
CA GLU A 262 -1.66 -46.84 -8.37
C GLU A 262 -0.72 -46.36 -9.48
N ALA A 263 0.50 -46.90 -9.51
CA ALA A 263 1.44 -46.61 -10.59
C ALA A 263 2.37 -47.79 -10.88
N SER A 264 2.80 -47.88 -12.13
CA SER A 264 3.66 -48.94 -12.64
C SER A 264 4.88 -48.39 -13.38
N LEU A 265 5.94 -49.16 -13.40
CA LEU A 265 7.22 -48.77 -13.96
C LEU A 265 7.14 -48.81 -15.50
N GLY A 266 7.08 -47.63 -16.11
CA GLY A 266 7.16 -47.40 -17.54
C GLY A 266 8.59 -47.18 -18.05
N TRP A 267 8.71 -46.75 -19.31
CA TRP A 267 10.00 -46.58 -20.00
C TRP A 267 10.79 -45.34 -19.54
N THR A 268 10.09 -44.28 -19.10
CA THR A 268 10.67 -42.99 -18.69
C THR A 268 10.57 -42.73 -17.18
N GLY A 269 9.97 -43.65 -16.41
CA GLY A 269 9.66 -43.45 -14.99
C GLY A 269 8.45 -44.26 -14.57
N PHE A 270 7.79 -43.88 -13.48
CA PHE A 270 6.48 -44.46 -13.14
C PHE A 270 5.38 -43.79 -13.97
N ASP A 271 4.55 -44.61 -14.61
CA ASP A 271 3.30 -44.20 -15.26
C ASP A 271 2.16 -44.37 -14.23
N ILE A 272 1.28 -43.37 -14.12
CA ILE A 272 0.16 -43.37 -13.17
C ILE A 272 -0.98 -44.21 -13.76
N ASP A 273 -1.28 -45.35 -13.12
CA ASP A 273 -2.30 -46.31 -13.53
C ASP A 273 -3.66 -46.06 -12.91
N ARG A 274 -3.71 -45.34 -11.78
CA ARG A 274 -4.94 -44.82 -11.14
C ARG A 274 -4.58 -43.71 -10.18
N PHE A 275 -5.36 -42.64 -10.17
CA PHE A 275 -5.18 -41.55 -9.23
C PHE A 275 -6.54 -40.97 -8.87
N GLU A 276 -6.98 -41.26 -7.65
CA GLU A 276 -8.21 -40.73 -7.08
C GLU A 276 -7.86 -39.92 -5.83
N ILE A 277 -8.30 -38.67 -5.80
CA ILE A 277 -8.23 -37.82 -4.61
C ILE A 277 -9.57 -37.14 -4.41
N SER A 278 -9.99 -37.03 -3.16
CA SER A 278 -11.16 -36.25 -2.79
C SER A 278 -10.85 -35.33 -1.62
N VAL A 279 -11.49 -34.16 -1.63
CA VAL A 279 -11.43 -33.17 -0.55
C VAL A 279 -12.83 -32.69 -0.18
N LYS A 280 -13.08 -32.58 1.13
CA LYS A 280 -14.30 -32.01 1.72
C LYS A 280 -13.92 -30.99 2.81
N PRO A 281 -14.59 -29.84 2.92
CA PRO A 281 -14.40 -28.93 4.04
C PRO A 281 -15.16 -29.42 5.28
N GLU A 282 -14.67 -29.04 6.46
CA GLU A 282 -15.39 -29.19 7.73
C GLU A 282 -15.24 -27.93 8.57
N GLY A 283 -16.30 -27.13 8.64
CA GLY A 283 -16.35 -25.86 9.35
C GLY A 283 -15.36 -24.83 8.82
N VAL A 284 -14.99 -24.91 7.53
CA VAL A 284 -14.01 -24.01 6.90
C VAL A 284 -14.57 -22.61 6.80
N ALA A 285 -13.92 -21.68 7.50
CA ALA A 285 -14.27 -20.27 7.41
C ALA A 285 -13.02 -19.39 7.49
N VAL A 286 -13.11 -18.25 6.83
CA VAL A 286 -12.10 -17.18 6.84
C VAL A 286 -12.78 -15.91 7.32
N ASN A 287 -12.25 -15.33 8.38
CA ASN A 287 -12.68 -14.06 8.92
C ASN A 287 -11.62 -13.02 8.59
N VAL A 288 -12.05 -11.88 8.06
CA VAL A 288 -11.20 -10.75 7.70
C VAL A 288 -11.90 -9.48 8.16
N GLU A 289 -11.49 -8.94 9.31
CA GLU A 289 -11.90 -7.62 9.78
C GLU A 289 -10.76 -6.63 9.63
N LEU A 290 -10.84 -5.83 8.58
CA LEU A 290 -9.83 -4.82 8.23
C LEU A 290 -10.24 -3.46 8.76
N GLU A 291 -9.27 -2.76 9.31
CA GLU A 291 -9.36 -1.34 9.65
C GLU A 291 -8.21 -0.61 8.95
N LEU A 292 -8.55 0.44 8.21
CA LEU A 292 -7.59 1.31 7.56
C LEU A 292 -7.65 2.68 8.20
N LEU A 293 -6.50 3.22 8.57
CA LEU A 293 -6.33 4.53 9.15
C LEU A 293 -5.42 5.36 8.25
N PHE A 294 -5.97 6.44 7.73
CA PHE A 294 -5.32 7.41 6.86
C PHE A 294 -5.21 8.74 7.60
N ASP A 295 -4.03 9.34 7.59
CA ASP A 295 -3.79 10.70 8.07
C ASP A 295 -2.63 11.29 7.26
N ALA A 296 -2.92 11.91 6.12
CA ALA A 296 -1.86 12.42 5.24
C ALA A 296 -2.34 13.52 4.28
N HIS A 297 -1.39 14.38 3.86
CA HIS A 297 -1.54 15.33 2.73
C HIS A 297 -0.48 15.03 1.66
N LEU A 298 -0.77 14.11 0.76
CA LEU A 298 0.18 13.55 -0.21
C LEU A 298 -0.48 13.37 -1.59
N ASP A 299 0.19 13.84 -2.64
CA ASP A 299 -0.26 13.70 -4.03
C ASP A 299 0.82 13.05 -4.90
N PHE A 300 0.59 11.79 -5.31
CA PHE A 300 1.50 11.02 -6.15
C PHE A 300 1.05 10.94 -7.61
N ARG A 301 -0.01 11.67 -8.03
CA ARG A 301 -0.57 11.60 -9.41
C ARG A 301 0.43 11.96 -10.50
N ARG A 302 1.51 12.67 -10.16
CA ARG A 302 2.59 13.09 -11.08
C ARG A 302 3.90 12.30 -10.91
N PHE A 303 3.91 11.29 -10.05
CA PHE A 303 5.07 10.45 -9.75
C PHE A 303 4.71 8.97 -9.88
N THR A 304 5.69 8.08 -9.70
CA THR A 304 5.40 6.65 -9.56
C THR A 304 4.52 6.47 -8.32
N LYS A 305 3.29 5.99 -8.54
CA LYS A 305 2.36 5.69 -7.46
C LYS A 305 3.02 4.68 -6.50
N PRO A 306 3.09 4.95 -5.19
CA PRO A 306 3.58 3.97 -4.25
C PRO A 306 2.63 2.78 -4.27
N SER A 307 3.17 1.65 -4.70
CA SER A 307 2.53 0.35 -4.61
C SER A 307 3.48 -0.64 -3.96
N GLN A 308 2.90 -1.56 -3.20
CA GLN A 308 3.65 -2.66 -2.61
C GLN A 308 2.76 -3.90 -2.61
N GLU A 309 3.33 -5.01 -3.06
CA GLU A 309 2.81 -6.34 -2.76
C GLU A 309 3.54 -6.86 -1.51
N ILE A 310 2.78 -7.33 -0.54
CA ILE A 310 3.27 -7.79 0.75
C ILE A 310 2.83 -9.23 0.93
N ASN A 311 3.80 -10.13 0.94
CA ASN A 311 3.62 -11.49 1.46
C ASN A 311 3.67 -11.39 2.99
N LEU A 312 2.50 -11.33 3.61
CA LEU A 312 2.33 -10.93 5.01
C LEU A 312 2.69 -12.05 5.97
N VAL A 313 2.31 -13.29 5.65
CA VAL A 313 2.63 -14.47 6.46
C VAL A 313 2.66 -15.71 5.56
N GLU A 314 3.73 -16.50 5.65
CA GLU A 314 3.74 -17.89 5.22
C GLU A 314 3.66 -18.77 6.47
N ILE A 315 2.54 -19.44 6.67
CA ILE A 315 2.35 -20.31 7.83
C ILE A 315 2.61 -21.75 7.38
N PRO A 316 3.75 -22.36 7.76
CA PRO A 316 3.92 -23.79 7.60
C PRO A 316 2.99 -24.49 8.59
N ILE A 317 1.82 -24.92 8.11
CA ILE A 317 0.95 -25.78 8.90
C ILE A 317 1.53 -27.20 8.88
N SER A 318 1.33 -27.92 9.98
CA SER A 318 1.71 -29.32 10.16
C SER A 318 1.29 -30.19 8.97
N GLY A 319 2.28 -30.60 8.19
CA GLY A 319 2.18 -31.64 7.17
C GLY A 319 2.71 -32.98 7.69
N TRP A 320 2.53 -34.04 6.91
CA TRP A 320 3.06 -35.36 7.22
C TRP A 320 4.12 -35.73 6.20
N ASN A 321 5.13 -36.47 6.66
CA ASN A 321 6.22 -36.91 5.81
C ASN A 321 6.57 -38.37 6.11
N ILE A 322 6.78 -39.13 5.04
CA ILE A 322 7.49 -40.39 5.03
C ILE A 322 8.67 -40.18 4.08
N PRO A 323 9.89 -40.01 4.63
CA PRO A 323 11.06 -39.62 3.83
C PRO A 323 11.25 -40.50 2.59
N GLY A 324 11.32 -39.86 1.41
CA GLY A 324 11.53 -40.54 0.15
C GLY A 324 10.32 -41.28 -0.42
N ILE A 325 9.13 -41.19 0.19
CA ILE A 325 7.90 -41.88 -0.27
C ILE A 325 6.74 -40.90 -0.40
N PHE A 326 6.43 -40.16 0.65
CA PHE A 326 5.19 -39.38 0.72
C PHE A 326 5.39 -38.11 1.52
N GLU A 327 5.10 -36.97 0.90
CA GLU A 327 5.09 -35.67 1.54
C GLU A 327 3.71 -35.05 1.32
N PHE A 328 3.05 -34.69 2.41
CA PHE A 328 1.78 -33.99 2.39
C PHE A 328 1.89 -32.74 3.24
N GLY A 329 1.45 -31.60 2.76
CA GLY A 329 1.38 -30.42 3.60
C GLY A 329 0.66 -29.23 2.97
N PRO A 330 -0.11 -28.49 3.76
CA PRO A 330 -0.57 -27.15 3.38
C PRO A 330 0.56 -26.12 3.37
N ARG A 331 0.34 -25.07 2.60
CA ARG A 331 0.97 -23.77 2.75
C ARG A 331 -0.13 -22.72 2.75
N ILE A 332 -0.18 -21.90 3.79
CA ILE A 332 -1.03 -20.70 3.79
C ILE A 332 -0.15 -19.51 3.48
N GLN A 333 -0.52 -18.76 2.46
CA GLN A 333 0.05 -17.48 2.09
C GLN A 333 -1.02 -16.40 2.24
N LEU A 334 -0.70 -15.38 3.03
CA LEU A 334 -1.50 -14.16 3.07
C LEU A 334 -0.81 -13.12 2.20
N ASN A 335 -1.48 -12.70 1.14
CA ASN A 335 -1.01 -11.63 0.28
C ASN A 335 -1.89 -10.39 0.47
N ALA A 336 -1.27 -9.23 0.49
CA ALA A 336 -1.99 -7.97 0.36
C ALA A 336 -1.18 -7.03 -0.51
N GLY A 337 -1.87 -6.13 -1.19
CA GLY A 337 -1.21 -5.03 -1.84
C GLY A 337 -2.06 -3.77 -1.83
N TYR A 338 -1.38 -2.67 -2.09
CA TYR A 338 -2.01 -1.37 -2.19
C TYR A 338 -1.39 -0.58 -3.34
N GLU A 339 -2.18 0.33 -3.90
CA GLU A 339 -1.72 1.42 -4.77
C GLU A 339 -2.41 2.70 -4.31
N ILE A 340 -1.63 3.77 -4.14
CA ILE A 340 -2.15 5.08 -3.70
C ILE A 340 -1.86 6.11 -4.78
N GLY A 341 -2.91 6.77 -5.28
CA GLY A 341 -2.81 7.89 -6.21
C GLY A 341 -2.58 9.21 -5.49
N TYR A 342 -3.48 9.58 -4.59
CA TYR A 342 -3.35 10.72 -3.69
C TYR A 342 -4.21 10.51 -2.45
N ILE A 343 -3.81 11.06 -1.31
CA ILE A 343 -4.59 11.07 -0.06
C ILE A 343 -4.44 12.44 0.55
N SER A 344 -5.55 13.08 0.85
CA SER A 344 -5.54 14.34 1.58
C SER A 344 -6.63 14.41 2.64
N GLY A 345 -6.21 14.44 3.90
CA GLY A 345 -7.07 14.47 5.07
C GLY A 345 -6.94 13.21 5.93
N THR A 346 -7.92 13.02 6.81
CA THR A 346 -8.01 11.87 7.71
C THR A 346 -9.20 11.00 7.34
N ALA A 347 -8.98 9.70 7.22
CA ALA A 347 -10.04 8.73 7.01
C ALA A 347 -9.81 7.48 7.84
N SER A 348 -10.89 6.92 8.38
CA SER A 348 -10.93 5.55 8.85
C SER A 348 -12.00 4.78 8.08
N ALA A 349 -11.65 3.57 7.68
CA ALA A 349 -12.58 2.65 7.05
C ALA A 349 -12.45 1.28 7.72
N THR A 350 -13.57 0.73 8.17
CA THR A 350 -13.64 -0.59 8.78
C THR A 350 -14.60 -1.47 7.98
N ALA A 351 -14.12 -2.64 7.58
CA ALA A 351 -14.89 -3.64 6.84
C ALA A 351 -14.63 -5.02 7.42
N GLY A 352 -15.71 -5.78 7.67
CA GLY A 352 -15.64 -7.16 8.15
C GLY A 352 -16.25 -8.11 7.13
N ILE A 353 -15.52 -9.16 6.77
CA ILE A 353 -15.98 -10.20 5.86
C ILE A 353 -15.74 -11.56 6.52
N THR A 354 -16.77 -12.39 6.54
CA THR A 354 -16.69 -13.80 6.92
C THR A 354 -17.11 -14.63 5.71
N ALA A 355 -16.17 -15.38 5.15
CA ALA A 355 -16.43 -16.34 4.08
C ALA A 355 -16.46 -17.76 4.65
N ARG A 356 -17.51 -18.53 4.36
CA ARG A 356 -17.70 -19.91 4.84
C ARG A 356 -17.86 -20.85 3.66
N ILE A 357 -17.13 -21.95 3.63
CA ILE A 357 -17.37 -23.00 2.62
C ILE A 357 -18.37 -24.00 3.21
N PRO A 358 -19.47 -24.32 2.50
CA PRO A 358 -20.43 -25.33 2.96
C PRO A 358 -19.78 -26.70 3.17
N ASP A 359 -20.07 -27.36 4.31
CA ASP A 359 -19.58 -28.72 4.60
C ASP A 359 -20.08 -29.79 3.62
N SER A 360 -21.10 -29.47 2.82
CA SER A 360 -21.57 -30.31 1.72
C SER A 360 -20.69 -30.25 0.47
N ALA A 361 -19.71 -29.35 0.42
CA ALA A 361 -18.82 -29.21 -0.73
C ALA A 361 -17.94 -30.46 -0.89
N ILE A 362 -17.67 -30.82 -2.14
CA ILE A 362 -16.83 -31.96 -2.48
C ILE A 362 -16.11 -31.68 -3.79
N ALA A 363 -14.80 -31.89 -3.80
CA ALA A 363 -14.00 -31.93 -5.02
C ALA A 363 -13.37 -33.31 -5.09
N LYS A 364 -13.53 -33.97 -6.23
CA LYS A 364 -12.93 -35.26 -6.57
C LYS A 364 -12.18 -35.12 -7.88
N LEU A 365 -10.98 -35.68 -7.92
CA LEU A 365 -10.18 -35.82 -9.13
C LEU A 365 -9.91 -37.30 -9.34
N ASP A 366 -10.20 -37.78 -10.55
CA ASP A 366 -9.91 -39.11 -11.08
C ASP A 366 -9.25 -38.95 -12.45
N LEU A 367 -7.93 -39.07 -12.53
CA LEU A 367 -7.17 -38.75 -13.75
C LEU A 367 -7.47 -39.63 -14.96
N LEU A 368 -8.15 -40.76 -14.77
CA LEU A 368 -8.41 -41.74 -15.83
C LEU A 368 -9.89 -41.83 -16.22
N ALA A 369 -10.76 -41.06 -15.57
CA ALA A 369 -12.16 -40.92 -15.96
C ALA A 369 -12.33 -39.93 -17.13
N GLU A 370 -13.39 -40.13 -17.92
CA GLU A 370 -13.75 -39.22 -19.04
C GLU A 370 -14.13 -37.82 -18.53
N ASP A 371 -14.75 -37.75 -17.35
CA ASP A 371 -14.95 -36.54 -16.55
C ASP A 371 -14.01 -36.58 -15.33
N SER A 372 -12.74 -36.24 -15.55
CA SER A 372 -11.68 -36.42 -14.55
C SER A 372 -11.84 -35.56 -13.29
N VAL A 373 -12.72 -34.56 -13.29
CA VAL A 373 -12.92 -33.63 -12.17
C VAL A 373 -14.41 -33.50 -11.84
N GLN A 374 -14.78 -33.80 -10.59
CA GLN A 374 -16.13 -33.57 -10.05
C GLN A 374 -16.07 -32.58 -8.90
N VAL A 375 -16.65 -31.40 -9.09
CA VAL A 375 -16.68 -30.36 -8.06
C VAL A 375 -18.12 -29.93 -7.84
N SER A 376 -18.53 -29.85 -6.57
CA SER A 376 -19.80 -29.22 -6.19
C SER A 376 -19.72 -28.55 -4.83
N GLY A 377 -20.52 -27.51 -4.63
CA GLY A 377 -20.74 -26.86 -3.32
C GLY A 377 -19.61 -25.96 -2.81
N TRP A 378 -18.52 -25.78 -3.55
CA TRP A 378 -17.35 -24.97 -3.12
C TRP A 378 -17.54 -23.45 -3.18
N ALA A 379 -18.67 -22.97 -3.71
CA ALA A 379 -19.01 -21.56 -3.66
C ALA A 379 -19.15 -21.08 -2.19
N PRO A 380 -18.32 -20.13 -1.73
CA PRO A 380 -18.37 -19.68 -0.35
C PRO A 380 -19.65 -18.86 -0.09
N VAL A 381 -20.22 -19.04 1.09
CA VAL A 381 -21.25 -18.17 1.66
C VAL A 381 -20.56 -17.01 2.34
N VAL A 382 -20.82 -15.79 1.85
CA VAL A 382 -20.20 -14.57 2.36
C VAL A 382 -21.18 -13.84 3.29
N GLU A 383 -20.77 -13.61 4.52
CA GLU A 383 -21.42 -12.75 5.49
C GLU A 383 -20.58 -11.47 5.64
N THR A 384 -21.23 -10.31 5.63
CA THR A 384 -20.53 -9.02 5.70
C THR A 384 -21.00 -8.22 6.91
N ARG A 385 -20.05 -7.54 7.56
CA ARG A 385 -20.37 -6.44 8.48
C ARG A 385 -20.55 -5.16 7.65
N PRO A 386 -21.47 -4.27 8.03
CA PRO A 386 -21.65 -3.01 7.31
C PRO A 386 -20.34 -2.22 7.31
N LEU A 387 -19.95 -1.75 6.13
CA LEU A 387 -18.81 -0.88 5.92
C LEU A 387 -19.02 0.43 6.70
N GLN A 388 -18.14 0.71 7.65
CA GLN A 388 -18.15 1.96 8.41
C GLN A 388 -17.02 2.84 7.90
N VAL A 389 -17.38 4.03 7.42
CA VAL A 389 -16.41 5.02 6.96
C VAL A 389 -16.61 6.28 7.77
N GLN A 390 -15.55 6.76 8.42
CA GLN A 390 -15.47 8.10 8.95
C GLN A 390 -14.36 8.80 8.18
N ALA A 391 -14.74 9.67 7.25
CA ALA A 391 -13.80 10.31 6.36
C ALA A 391 -14.07 11.81 6.29
N GLN A 392 -13.00 12.58 6.41
CA GLN A 392 -12.89 13.93 5.87
C GLN A 392 -11.72 13.87 4.90
N VAL A 393 -11.97 13.50 3.64
CA VAL A 393 -10.88 13.10 2.74
C VAL A 393 -11.21 13.35 1.26
N ASP A 394 -10.18 13.73 0.51
CA ASP A 394 -10.10 13.55 -0.95
C ASP A 394 -8.97 12.54 -1.20
N ALA A 395 -9.30 11.37 -1.74
CA ALA A 395 -8.38 10.26 -1.96
C ALA A 395 -8.73 9.40 -3.17
N GLU A 396 -7.68 8.89 -3.82
CA GLU A 396 -7.72 7.78 -4.77
C GLU A 396 -6.79 6.69 -4.23
N ALA A 397 -7.38 5.59 -3.79
CA ALA A 397 -6.64 4.44 -3.26
C ALA A 397 -7.30 3.14 -3.70
N SER A 398 -6.48 2.16 -4.07
CA SER A 398 -6.91 0.79 -4.33
C SER A 398 -6.17 -0.15 -3.39
N ILE A 399 -6.93 -1.03 -2.76
CA ILE A 399 -6.40 -2.08 -1.89
C ILE A 399 -6.89 -3.42 -2.39
N TYR A 400 -6.04 -4.43 -2.25
CA TYR A 400 -6.48 -5.80 -2.36
C TYR A 400 -5.87 -6.65 -1.27
N THR A 401 -6.62 -7.67 -0.84
CA THR A 401 -6.11 -8.72 0.03
C THR A 401 -6.66 -10.05 -0.42
N GLU A 402 -5.82 -11.08 -0.33
CA GLU A 402 -6.22 -12.45 -0.58
C GLU A 402 -5.56 -13.39 0.43
N VAL A 403 -6.34 -14.37 0.88
CA VAL A 403 -5.83 -15.51 1.64
C VAL A 403 -5.75 -16.68 0.67
N ALA A 404 -4.54 -17.10 0.34
CA ALA A 404 -4.26 -18.26 -0.48
C ALA A 404 -3.90 -19.46 0.41
N LEU A 405 -4.75 -20.48 0.41
CA LEU A 405 -4.46 -21.78 0.99
C LEU A 405 -4.09 -22.73 -0.14
N SER A 406 -2.83 -23.16 -0.19
CA SER A 406 -2.43 -24.27 -1.06
C SER A 406 -2.21 -25.55 -0.26
N VAL A 407 -2.53 -26.70 -0.82
CA VAL A 407 -2.22 -28.01 -0.25
C VAL A 407 -1.52 -28.84 -1.30
N SER A 408 -0.29 -29.28 -1.01
CA SER A 408 0.50 -30.11 -1.92
C SER A 408 0.58 -31.55 -1.42
N ILE A 409 0.41 -32.50 -2.33
CA ILE A 409 0.77 -33.90 -2.13
C ILE A 409 1.92 -34.20 -3.09
N LYS A 410 3.03 -34.73 -2.58
CA LYS A 410 4.17 -35.19 -3.36
C LYS A 410 4.46 -36.66 -3.04
N VAL A 411 4.61 -37.47 -4.08
CA VAL A 411 4.91 -38.90 -3.96
C VAL A 411 6.26 -39.17 -4.63
N PHE A 412 7.23 -39.65 -3.85
CA PHE A 412 8.67 -39.79 -4.15
C PHE A 412 9.39 -38.44 -4.42
N ASP A 413 10.58 -38.29 -3.82
CA ASP A 413 11.30 -37.00 -3.78
C ASP A 413 11.87 -36.58 -5.15
N ASP A 414 12.63 -37.46 -5.81
CA ASP A 414 13.26 -37.20 -7.11
C ASP A 414 12.49 -37.93 -8.22
N ASN A 415 11.94 -37.17 -9.17
CA ASN A 415 11.04 -37.60 -10.24
C ASN A 415 9.73 -38.24 -9.76
N GLY A 416 9.02 -37.51 -8.90
CA GLY A 416 7.69 -37.86 -8.40
C GLY A 416 6.58 -37.18 -9.20
N PHE A 417 5.36 -37.28 -8.70
CA PHE A 417 4.23 -36.47 -9.15
C PHE A 417 3.55 -35.87 -7.94
N GLY A 418 2.74 -34.86 -8.20
CA GLY A 418 1.99 -34.20 -7.16
C GLY A 418 0.75 -33.50 -7.67
N VAL A 419 -0.08 -33.11 -6.71
CA VAL A 419 -1.28 -32.31 -6.94
C VAL A 419 -1.27 -31.17 -5.92
N ASP A 420 -1.51 -29.98 -6.43
CA ASP A 420 -1.62 -28.73 -5.70
C ASP A 420 -3.07 -28.23 -5.80
N LEU A 421 -3.76 -28.15 -4.67
CA LEU A 421 -5.06 -27.49 -4.57
C LEU A 421 -4.82 -26.08 -4.04
N ALA A 422 -5.20 -25.03 -4.78
CA ALA A 422 -5.02 -23.64 -4.39
C ALA A 422 -6.38 -22.94 -4.25
N LEU A 423 -6.73 -22.56 -3.03
CA LEU A 423 -7.96 -21.84 -2.70
C LEU A 423 -7.61 -20.39 -2.33
N LYS A 424 -8.11 -19.40 -3.09
CA LYS A 424 -8.00 -17.98 -2.77
C LYS A 424 -9.36 -17.44 -2.28
N VAL A 425 -9.54 -17.34 -0.96
CA VAL A 425 -10.81 -16.89 -0.34
C VAL A 425 -10.56 -16.14 0.99
N PRO A 426 -11.08 -14.91 1.18
CA PRO A 426 -11.70 -14.04 0.17
C PRO A 426 -10.63 -13.27 -0.63
N LYS A 427 -10.92 -12.97 -1.90
CA LYS A 427 -10.21 -11.96 -2.69
C LYS A 427 -10.98 -10.65 -2.57
N VAL A 428 -10.50 -9.74 -1.73
CA VAL A 428 -11.15 -8.46 -1.49
C VAL A 428 -10.48 -7.40 -2.34
N THR A 429 -11.26 -6.67 -3.12
CA THR A 429 -10.82 -5.47 -3.84
C THR A 429 -11.64 -4.29 -3.35
N ALA A 430 -10.98 -3.22 -2.91
CA ALA A 430 -11.68 -1.97 -2.61
C ALA A 430 -11.03 -0.80 -3.32
N THR A 431 -11.87 0.05 -3.91
CA THR A 431 -11.46 1.26 -4.60
C THR A 431 -12.17 2.43 -3.97
N LEU A 432 -11.39 3.30 -3.34
CA LEU A 432 -11.85 4.60 -2.87
C LEU A 432 -11.57 5.63 -3.96
N SER A 433 -12.61 6.34 -4.36
CA SER A 433 -12.54 7.45 -5.30
C SER A 433 -13.28 8.65 -4.72
N SER A 434 -12.88 9.84 -5.12
CA SER A 434 -13.52 11.08 -4.71
C SER A 434 -13.48 12.06 -5.86
N GLY A 435 -14.35 13.05 -5.83
CA GLY A 435 -14.38 14.02 -6.90
C GLY A 435 -15.54 15.00 -6.83
N PHE A 436 -15.80 15.59 -7.99
CA PHE A 436 -16.72 16.70 -8.16
C PHE A 436 -17.65 16.48 -9.35
N ASN A 437 -18.94 16.72 -9.14
CA ASN A 437 -19.94 16.76 -10.21
C ASN A 437 -20.94 17.89 -9.94
N THR A 438 -21.04 18.85 -10.87
CA THR A 438 -21.97 19.99 -10.76
C THR A 438 -23.44 19.60 -10.70
N GLU A 439 -23.79 18.38 -11.11
CA GLU A 439 -25.16 17.84 -11.06
C GLU A 439 -25.44 17.06 -9.77
N GLY A 440 -24.47 16.99 -8.84
CA GLY A 440 -24.47 16.12 -7.67
C GLY A 440 -23.48 14.98 -7.83
N PHE A 441 -22.53 14.82 -6.88
CA PHE A 441 -21.52 13.77 -6.95
C PHE A 441 -22.11 12.40 -6.68
N CYS A 442 -22.93 12.28 -5.63
CA CYS A 442 -23.66 11.07 -5.34
C CYS A 442 -25.05 11.07 -6.01
N PRO A 443 -25.52 9.91 -6.51
CA PRO A 443 -26.84 9.82 -7.11
C PRO A 443 -27.93 10.30 -6.14
N ASN A 444 -28.77 11.23 -6.59
CA ASN A 444 -29.88 11.82 -5.82
C ASN A 444 -29.46 12.74 -4.66
N GLU A 445 -28.20 13.20 -4.59
CA GLU A 445 -27.75 14.21 -3.64
C GLU A 445 -27.28 15.48 -4.37
N ALA A 446 -27.73 16.66 -3.91
CA ALA A 446 -27.38 17.96 -4.52
C ALA A 446 -25.95 18.44 -4.19
N ASN A 447 -25.24 17.70 -3.34
CA ASN A 447 -23.87 17.99 -2.95
C ASN A 447 -22.94 17.61 -4.11
N ILE A 448 -22.22 18.62 -4.61
CA ILE A 448 -21.36 18.52 -5.79
C ILE A 448 -20.02 17.84 -5.52
N PHE A 449 -19.73 17.54 -4.25
CA PHE A 449 -18.56 16.80 -3.78
C PHE A 449 -18.98 15.51 -3.13
N GLY A 450 -18.16 14.48 -3.24
CA GLY A 450 -18.35 13.29 -2.44
C GLY A 450 -17.23 12.28 -2.58
N ILE A 451 -17.34 11.24 -1.79
CA ILE A 451 -16.51 10.04 -1.84
C ILE A 451 -17.38 8.88 -2.31
N LYS A 452 -16.79 8.02 -3.13
CA LYS A 452 -17.37 6.78 -3.62
C LYS A 452 -16.42 5.64 -3.27
N LEU A 453 -16.93 4.66 -2.54
CA LEU A 453 -16.22 3.45 -2.16
C LEU A 453 -16.91 2.24 -2.79
N ASP A 454 -16.20 1.59 -3.70
CA ASP A 454 -16.59 0.33 -4.31
C ASP A 454 -15.83 -0.80 -3.62
N VAL A 455 -16.55 -1.80 -3.10
CA VAL A 455 -15.94 -2.98 -2.45
C VAL A 455 -16.51 -4.24 -3.08
N MET A 456 -15.61 -5.11 -3.54
CA MET A 456 -15.91 -6.38 -4.17
C MET A 456 -15.21 -7.51 -3.42
N VAL A 457 -15.90 -8.63 -3.29
CA VAL A 457 -15.39 -9.86 -2.68
C VAL A 457 -15.54 -10.98 -3.68
N GLY A 458 -14.43 -11.59 -4.05
CA GLY A 458 -14.35 -12.76 -4.92
C GLY A 458 -13.77 -13.98 -4.23
N ALA A 459 -13.77 -15.08 -4.97
CA ALA A 459 -13.02 -16.29 -4.65
C ALA A 459 -12.50 -16.94 -5.91
N ASP A 460 -11.43 -17.70 -5.73
CA ASP A 460 -10.76 -18.46 -6.76
C ASP A 460 -10.37 -19.83 -6.19
N LEU A 461 -10.49 -20.89 -6.99
CA LEU A 461 -10.13 -22.25 -6.62
C LEU A 461 -9.54 -22.95 -7.84
N ASP A 462 -8.27 -23.28 -7.72
CA ASP A 462 -7.47 -23.88 -8.77
C ASP A 462 -7.01 -25.26 -8.33
N LEU A 463 -6.91 -26.18 -9.28
CA LEU A 463 -6.34 -27.51 -9.08
C LEU A 463 -5.32 -27.79 -10.17
N GLU A 464 -4.06 -27.85 -9.77
CA GLU A 464 -2.93 -28.16 -10.64
C GLU A 464 -2.39 -29.55 -10.30
N GLY A 465 -2.09 -30.35 -11.31
CA GLY A 465 -1.31 -31.58 -11.14
C GLY A 465 -0.08 -31.58 -12.02
N TRP A 466 1.00 -32.16 -11.52
CA TRP A 466 2.31 -32.10 -12.16
C TRP A 466 3.10 -33.39 -11.95
N VAL A 467 4.04 -33.63 -12.85
CA VAL A 467 5.07 -34.65 -12.75
C VAL A 467 6.44 -33.97 -12.77
N GLU A 468 7.35 -34.42 -11.94
CA GLU A 468 8.75 -33.99 -11.95
C GLU A 468 9.56 -35.10 -12.60
N VAL A 469 10.45 -34.78 -13.54
CA VAL A 469 11.39 -35.74 -14.15
C VAL A 469 12.76 -35.09 -14.22
N ASP A 470 13.74 -35.70 -13.54
CA ASP A 470 15.12 -35.26 -13.39
C ASP A 470 15.26 -33.81 -12.87
N GLY A 471 14.33 -33.41 -12.01
CA GLY A 471 14.25 -32.05 -11.43
C GLY A 471 13.45 -31.05 -12.25
N ASP A 472 13.00 -31.42 -13.45
CA ASP A 472 12.12 -30.60 -14.28
C ASP A 472 10.65 -30.91 -13.99
N ARG A 473 9.94 -29.94 -13.40
CA ARG A 473 8.49 -30.02 -13.14
C ARG A 473 7.71 -29.70 -14.43
N LYS A 474 6.83 -30.60 -14.83
CA LYS A 474 5.91 -30.49 -15.96
C LYS A 474 4.47 -30.60 -15.46
N THR A 475 3.66 -29.57 -15.69
CA THR A 475 2.22 -29.58 -15.42
C THR A 475 1.52 -30.59 -16.34
N LEU A 476 0.72 -31.48 -15.75
CA LEU A 476 -0.10 -32.47 -16.43
C LEU A 476 -1.49 -31.92 -16.74
N PHE A 477 -2.07 -31.20 -15.78
CA PHE A 477 -3.34 -30.49 -15.91
C PHE A 477 -3.36 -29.28 -14.97
N ASP A 478 -4.16 -28.30 -15.33
CA ASP A 478 -4.43 -27.09 -14.56
C ASP A 478 -5.90 -26.74 -14.80
N VAL A 479 -6.70 -26.73 -13.73
CA VAL A 479 -8.16 -26.61 -13.81
C VAL A 479 -8.64 -25.54 -12.84
N ASP A 480 -9.20 -24.47 -13.40
CA ASP A 480 -9.96 -23.46 -12.66
C ASP A 480 -11.30 -24.08 -12.24
N ILE A 481 -11.35 -24.56 -11.00
CA ILE A 481 -12.53 -25.23 -10.45
C ILE A 481 -13.66 -24.22 -10.21
N TYR A 482 -13.32 -23.05 -9.69
CA TYR A 482 -14.28 -22.00 -9.39
C TYR A 482 -13.60 -20.64 -9.37
N GLU A 483 -13.91 -19.80 -10.36
CA GLU A 483 -13.48 -18.42 -10.37
C GLU A 483 -14.71 -17.51 -10.35
N LYS A 484 -14.82 -16.67 -9.32
CA LYS A 484 -15.78 -15.57 -9.33
C LYS A 484 -15.17 -14.36 -8.61
N PRO A 485 -14.71 -13.34 -9.35
CA PRO A 485 -14.06 -12.18 -8.74
C PRO A 485 -15.03 -11.26 -7.98
N ASP A 486 -16.34 -11.43 -8.17
CA ASP A 486 -17.42 -10.58 -7.68
C ASP A 486 -18.57 -11.37 -7.03
N ILE A 487 -18.25 -12.37 -6.18
CA ILE A 487 -19.24 -13.15 -5.42
C ILE A 487 -20.19 -12.25 -4.65
N PHE A 488 -19.66 -11.20 -4.05
CA PHE A 488 -20.42 -10.19 -3.37
C PHE A 488 -19.88 -8.80 -3.70
N VAL A 489 -20.77 -7.91 -4.12
CA VAL A 489 -20.48 -6.49 -4.33
C VAL A 489 -21.26 -5.74 -3.26
N PHE A 490 -20.55 -5.00 -2.41
CA PHE A 490 -21.21 -4.16 -1.41
C PHE A 490 -22.05 -3.09 -2.12
N PRO A 491 -23.20 -2.68 -1.54
CA PRO A 491 -23.88 -1.47 -2.00
C PRO A 491 -22.86 -0.34 -2.04
N GLN A 492 -22.75 0.31 -3.20
CA GLN A 492 -21.81 1.40 -3.40
C GLN A 492 -22.05 2.45 -2.31
N LEU A 493 -21.06 2.65 -1.44
CA LEU A 493 -21.12 3.71 -0.47
C LEU A 493 -20.75 5.00 -1.19
N CYS A 494 -21.71 5.90 -1.31
CA CYS A 494 -21.47 7.25 -1.79
C CYS A 494 -21.88 8.21 -0.70
N LEU A 495 -20.94 9.01 -0.21
CA LEU A 495 -21.19 10.03 0.79
C LEU A 495 -20.89 11.37 0.16
N ALA A 496 -21.92 12.17 -0.08
CA ALA A 496 -21.73 13.53 -0.53
C ALA A 496 -21.66 14.46 0.69
N PHE A 497 -20.75 15.41 0.64
CA PHE A 497 -20.53 16.36 1.74
C PHE A 497 -20.48 17.78 1.20
N SER A 498 -20.89 18.72 2.05
CA SER A 498 -20.88 20.14 1.76
C SER A 498 -19.50 20.77 1.96
N ASP A 499 -18.64 20.16 2.81
CA ASP A 499 -17.37 20.71 3.28
C ASP A 499 -16.25 19.66 3.31
N VAL A 500 -15.02 20.07 2.99
CA VAL A 500 -13.81 19.24 3.03
C VAL A 500 -13.07 19.35 4.37
N ALA A 501 -12.21 18.38 4.68
CA ALA A 501 -11.43 18.29 5.92
C ALA A 501 -10.62 19.55 6.26
N PRO A 502 -10.36 19.84 7.56
CA PRO A 502 -9.37 20.82 7.98
C PRO A 502 -8.02 20.55 7.30
N GLY A 503 -7.55 21.53 6.53
CA GLY A 503 -6.28 21.44 5.80
C GLY A 503 -6.40 21.05 4.32
N TYR A 504 -7.56 20.66 3.78
CA TYR A 504 -7.74 20.50 2.33
C TYR A 504 -8.35 21.75 1.69
N CYS A 505 -7.72 22.26 0.63
CA CYS A 505 -8.15 23.43 -0.13
C CYS A 505 -8.84 22.96 -1.43
N LEU A 506 -10.11 22.54 -1.35
CA LEU A 506 -10.96 22.42 -2.54
C LEU A 506 -11.98 23.54 -2.54
N GLY A 507 -12.09 24.16 -3.71
CA GLY A 507 -12.90 25.33 -3.91
C GLY A 507 -14.36 25.14 -3.53
N GLY A 508 -14.76 25.79 -2.43
CA GLY A 508 -16.14 25.98 -2.02
C GLY A 508 -17.04 26.57 -3.10
N LYS A 509 -18.34 26.37 -2.92
CA LYS A 509 -19.39 26.99 -3.72
C LYS A 509 -19.23 28.51 -3.73
N LYS A 510 -19.65 29.13 -4.85
CA LYS A 510 -20.05 30.52 -4.83
C LYS A 510 -21.28 30.58 -3.93
N GLU A 511 -21.15 31.19 -2.75
CA GLU A 511 -22.28 31.45 -1.84
C GLU A 511 -23.48 31.92 -2.68
N GLU A 512 -24.56 31.12 -2.70
CA GLU A 512 -25.88 31.65 -3.02
C GLU A 512 -26.17 32.66 -1.92
N ASP A 513 -26.52 33.88 -2.33
CA ASP A 513 -26.96 34.91 -1.39
C ASP A 513 -28.14 34.31 -0.61
N ASP A 514 -27.96 34.06 0.69
CA ASP A 514 -29.06 33.66 1.57
C ASP A 514 -30.18 34.68 1.37
N GLU A 515 -31.29 34.21 0.81
CA GLU A 515 -32.55 34.95 0.81
C GLU A 515 -32.89 35.20 2.27
N ASP A 516 -32.77 36.45 2.68
CA ASP A 516 -33.16 36.89 4.02
C ASP A 516 -34.60 36.45 4.30
N ASP A 517 -34.75 35.71 5.40
CA ASP A 517 -35.99 35.53 6.15
C ASP A 517 -36.51 36.91 6.62
N ASP A 518 -37.21 37.62 5.72
CA ASP A 518 -38.13 38.69 6.08
C ASP A 518 -39.56 38.18 5.86
N ASP A 519 -40.18 37.72 6.95
CA ASP A 519 -41.63 37.54 7.10
C ASP A 519 -42.35 38.90 6.93
N ASP A 520 -42.57 39.35 5.69
CA ASP A 520 -43.60 40.35 5.37
C ASP A 520 -44.56 39.82 4.29
N PRO A 521 -45.81 39.46 4.64
CA PRO A 521 -46.80 38.93 3.71
C PRO A 521 -47.41 40.08 2.89
N GLY A 522 -46.62 40.70 2.02
CA GLY A 522 -47.03 41.93 1.32
C GLY A 522 -46.48 42.16 -0.09
N HIS A 523 -45.40 41.51 -0.51
CA HIS A 523 -44.77 41.85 -1.79
C HIS A 523 -44.85 40.74 -2.84
N TYR A 524 -45.85 40.87 -3.72
CA TYR A 524 -45.98 40.11 -4.96
C TYR A 524 -44.66 40.08 -5.76
N VAL A 525 -44.08 38.89 -5.89
CA VAL A 525 -42.99 38.58 -6.82
C VAL A 525 -43.50 38.79 -8.24
N ARG A 526 -43.18 39.95 -8.84
CA ARG A 526 -43.26 40.13 -10.28
C ARG A 526 -42.20 39.25 -10.92
N GLY A 527 -42.62 38.09 -11.43
CA GLY A 527 -41.82 37.29 -12.33
C GLY A 527 -41.26 38.16 -13.46
N ARG A 528 -39.94 38.11 -13.67
CA ARG A 528 -39.29 38.60 -14.88
C ARG A 528 -37.93 37.95 -15.10
N ARG A 529 -37.93 37.09 -16.13
CA ARG A 529 -36.93 36.90 -17.19
C ARG A 529 -35.48 36.68 -16.75
N ALA A 530 -34.96 35.52 -17.19
CA ALA A 530 -33.57 35.25 -17.53
C ALA A 530 -32.73 36.53 -17.64
N LEU A 531 -32.04 36.86 -16.55
CA LEU A 531 -30.95 37.81 -16.58
C LEU A 531 -29.78 37.06 -17.22
N VAL A 532 -29.57 37.37 -18.50
CA VAL A 532 -28.27 37.22 -19.16
C VAL A 532 -27.17 37.58 -18.16
N PRO A 533 -26.08 36.79 -18.04
CA PRO A 533 -25.13 36.89 -16.94
C PRO A 533 -24.71 38.35 -16.72
N ARG A 534 -25.20 38.96 -15.63
CA ARG A 534 -24.67 40.23 -15.20
C ARG A 534 -23.32 39.93 -14.55
N THR A 535 -22.29 40.30 -15.29
CA THR A 535 -20.87 40.27 -14.95
C THR A 535 -20.60 40.88 -13.58
N ILE A 536 -20.56 40.05 -12.53
CA ILE A 536 -19.95 40.42 -11.26
C ILE A 536 -18.43 40.35 -11.43
N SER A 537 -17.81 41.53 -11.36
CA SER A 537 -16.37 41.78 -11.22
C SER A 537 -15.46 41.07 -12.24
N ARG A 538 -15.33 41.70 -13.41
CA ARG A 538 -14.35 41.42 -14.49
C ARG A 538 -12.86 41.45 -14.09
N GLY A 539 -12.52 41.61 -12.80
CA GLY A 539 -11.18 42.01 -12.36
C GLY A 539 -10.26 40.91 -11.80
N VAL A 540 -10.75 39.71 -11.50
CA VAL A 540 -9.97 38.72 -10.72
C VAL A 540 -9.48 37.54 -11.55
N SER A 541 -10.31 36.87 -12.36
CA SER A 541 -9.84 35.75 -13.21
C SER A 541 -8.85 36.17 -14.31
N ARG A 542 -8.92 37.44 -14.76
CA ARG A 542 -7.92 38.03 -15.68
C ARG A 542 -6.51 38.12 -15.10
N ARG A 543 -6.32 37.89 -13.80
CA ARG A 543 -4.99 37.95 -13.18
C ARG A 543 -4.12 36.74 -13.54
N GLN A 544 -4.66 35.65 -14.05
CA GLN A 544 -3.90 34.41 -14.24
C GLN A 544 -3.98 33.81 -15.66
N ASP A 545 -4.69 34.47 -16.59
CA ASP A 545 -4.86 33.99 -17.98
C ASP A 545 -3.63 34.34 -18.85
N PRO A 546 -2.85 33.35 -19.33
CA PRO A 546 -1.67 33.57 -20.16
C PRO A 546 -1.97 33.98 -21.62
N ASP A 547 -3.24 33.91 -22.05
CA ASP A 547 -3.66 34.06 -23.45
C ASP A 547 -4.36 35.39 -23.77
N LYS A 548 -4.78 36.14 -22.75
CA LYS A 548 -5.24 37.53 -22.90
C LYS A 548 -4.42 38.45 -22.00
N GLY A 549 -3.51 39.23 -22.60
CA GLY A 549 -2.72 40.23 -21.88
C GLY A 549 -3.60 41.09 -20.95
N ARG A 550 -3.10 41.36 -19.74
CA ARG A 550 -3.81 42.20 -18.75
C ARG A 550 -4.00 43.62 -19.29
N GLU A 551 -5.09 44.27 -18.88
CA GLU A 551 -5.32 45.69 -19.17
C GLU A 551 -4.17 46.54 -18.58
N PRO A 552 -3.61 47.47 -19.36
CA PRO A 552 -2.50 48.30 -18.89
C PRO A 552 -3.00 49.30 -17.85
N ILE A 553 -2.11 49.69 -16.94
CA ILE A 553 -2.46 50.48 -15.75
C ILE A 553 -2.34 51.97 -16.09
N PRO A 554 -3.44 52.76 -16.10
CA PRO A 554 -3.39 54.17 -16.46
C PRO A 554 -2.76 55.03 -15.36
N MET A 555 -2.07 56.09 -15.77
CA MET A 555 -1.63 57.17 -14.89
C MET A 555 -2.82 57.97 -14.38
N LYS A 556 -2.69 58.58 -13.19
CA LYS A 556 -3.74 59.46 -12.65
C LYS A 556 -3.81 60.79 -13.36
N CYS A 557 -2.66 61.35 -13.74
CA CYS A 557 -2.57 62.65 -14.42
C CYS A 557 -2.94 62.61 -15.93
N ASP A 558 -2.84 61.43 -16.58
CA ASP A 558 -3.21 61.21 -18.00
C ASP A 558 -3.57 59.74 -18.25
N LYS A 559 -4.86 59.46 -18.44
CA LYS A 559 -5.35 58.09 -18.63
C LYS A 559 -4.92 57.44 -19.96
N SER A 560 -4.40 58.23 -20.92
CA SER A 560 -3.86 57.70 -22.18
C SER A 560 -2.45 57.12 -22.02
N LYS A 561 -1.74 57.51 -20.96
CA LYS A 561 -0.42 56.98 -20.60
C LYS A 561 -0.59 55.82 -19.64
N THR A 562 -0.17 54.63 -20.08
CA THR A 562 -0.42 53.39 -19.36
C THR A 562 0.84 52.57 -19.18
N VAL A 563 1.00 51.94 -18.02
CA VAL A 563 2.07 50.96 -17.75
C VAL A 563 1.58 49.57 -18.15
N GLN A 564 2.28 48.94 -19.08
CA GLN A 564 1.94 47.61 -19.57
C GLN A 564 2.38 46.54 -18.57
N ILE A 565 1.49 45.57 -18.29
CA ILE A 565 1.89 44.36 -17.57
C ILE A 565 2.40 43.35 -18.59
N LEU A 566 3.65 42.92 -18.44
CA LEU A 566 4.29 41.96 -19.33
C LEU A 566 3.86 40.52 -19.01
N LYS A 567 3.98 39.61 -19.98
CA LYS A 567 3.68 38.18 -19.79
C LYS A 567 4.69 37.54 -18.83
N TYR A 568 4.21 36.63 -17.97
CA TYR A 568 5.00 35.85 -17.02
C TYR A 568 4.44 34.41 -16.95
N PRO A 569 5.24 33.42 -16.51
CA PRO A 569 4.80 32.03 -16.48
C PRO A 569 3.74 31.77 -15.39
N GLY A 570 2.91 30.76 -15.62
CA GLY A 570 1.93 30.30 -14.65
C GLY A 570 2.59 29.60 -13.44
N PRO A 571 1.82 29.38 -12.37
CA PRO A 571 2.37 28.84 -11.11
C PRO A 571 2.98 27.44 -11.28
N VAL A 572 2.38 26.62 -12.16
CA VAL A 572 2.87 25.26 -12.48
C VAL A 572 4.21 25.28 -13.20
N ASP A 573 4.44 26.26 -14.09
CA ASP A 573 5.70 26.40 -14.80
C ASP A 573 6.80 26.91 -13.86
N LEU A 574 6.47 27.88 -13.00
CA LEU A 574 7.39 28.40 -11.98
C LEU A 574 7.72 27.37 -10.90
N ALA A 575 6.80 26.44 -10.59
CA ALA A 575 7.04 25.39 -9.61
C ALA A 575 8.22 24.49 -10.03
N LYS A 576 8.49 24.37 -11.34
CA LYS A 576 9.62 23.61 -11.88
C LYS A 576 10.95 24.36 -11.83
N VAL A 577 10.95 25.65 -11.49
CA VAL A 577 12.15 26.50 -11.47
C VAL A 577 12.70 26.59 -10.04
N PRO A 578 13.83 25.93 -9.70
CA PRO A 578 14.29 25.81 -8.31
C PRO A 578 14.58 27.15 -7.61
N VAL A 579 15.01 28.15 -8.38
CA VAL A 579 15.31 29.51 -7.87
C VAL A 579 14.05 30.28 -7.45
N VAL A 580 12.86 29.81 -7.83
CA VAL A 580 11.58 30.41 -7.42
C VAL A 580 11.15 29.76 -6.11
N PRO A 581 11.16 30.50 -4.98
CA PRO A 581 10.71 29.98 -3.70
C PRO A 581 9.18 29.80 -3.66
N ILE A 582 8.74 28.71 -3.05
CA ILE A 582 7.33 28.45 -2.73
C ILE A 582 7.14 28.74 -1.24
N PHE A 583 6.30 29.71 -0.91
CA PHE A 583 5.98 30.05 0.48
C PHE A 583 4.65 29.39 0.86
N VAL A 584 4.73 28.46 1.80
CA VAL A 584 3.59 27.76 2.38
C VAL A 584 3.28 28.39 3.73
N PRO A 585 2.13 29.05 3.91
CA PRO A 585 1.72 29.49 5.23
C PRO A 585 1.42 28.27 6.11
N ASN A 586 1.88 28.31 7.35
CA ASN A 586 1.53 27.31 8.37
C ASN A 586 0.13 27.64 8.91
N ILE A 587 -0.86 27.67 8.02
CA ILE A 587 -2.26 27.97 8.28
C ILE A 587 -3.09 26.90 7.59
N PRO A 588 -4.06 26.28 8.27
CA PRO A 588 -5.04 25.42 7.65
C PRO A 588 -5.77 26.10 6.48
N CYS A 589 -6.12 25.31 5.47
CA CYS A 589 -6.83 25.78 4.27
C CYS A 589 -8.23 26.37 4.56
N GLY A 590 -8.97 25.77 5.50
CA GLY A 590 -10.37 26.12 5.77
C GLY A 590 -10.57 27.60 6.08
N GLU A 591 -11.70 28.15 5.66
CA GLU A 591 -12.06 29.52 6.01
C GLU A 591 -12.14 29.67 7.53
N ALA A 592 -12.59 28.64 8.26
CA ALA A 592 -12.89 28.67 9.68
C ALA A 592 -12.31 27.50 10.50
N SER A 593 -10.98 27.36 10.53
CA SER A 593 -10.29 26.31 11.30
C SER A 593 -9.99 26.75 12.73
N GLU A 594 -10.25 25.88 13.72
CA GLU A 594 -9.86 26.09 15.11
C GLU A 594 -8.32 26.08 15.30
N ASP A 595 -7.59 25.36 14.43
CA ASP A 595 -6.13 25.29 14.41
C ASP A 595 -5.41 26.54 13.87
N CYS A 596 -6.14 27.57 13.46
CA CYS A 596 -5.54 28.83 13.02
C CYS A 596 -5.06 29.64 14.25
N TRP A 597 -3.83 30.18 14.20
CA TRP A 597 -3.33 31.06 15.25
C TRP A 597 -2.83 32.40 14.68
N PRO A 598 -3.04 33.55 15.35
CA PRO A 598 -2.72 34.86 14.78
C PRO A 598 -1.25 35.00 14.42
N ASN A 599 -0.36 34.31 15.14
CA ASN A 599 1.08 34.28 14.93
C ASN A 599 1.54 33.20 13.93
N ALA A 600 0.77 32.95 12.87
CA ALA A 600 1.11 31.93 11.87
C ALA A 600 2.47 32.19 11.20
N ASN A 601 3.28 31.14 11.04
CA ASN A 601 4.58 31.21 10.38
C ASN A 601 4.50 30.80 8.90
N ILE A 602 5.63 30.92 8.19
CA ILE A 602 5.75 30.49 6.80
C ILE A 602 6.91 29.52 6.67
N THR A 603 6.67 28.45 5.92
CA THR A 603 7.67 27.49 5.47
C THR A 603 8.03 27.79 4.02
N VAL A 604 9.31 27.70 3.66
CA VAL A 604 9.79 27.95 2.30
C VAL A 604 10.31 26.67 1.69
N ILE A 605 9.77 26.29 0.55
CA ILE A 605 10.21 25.14 -0.23
C ILE A 605 11.05 25.65 -1.40
N THR A 606 12.33 25.26 -1.42
CA THR A 606 13.26 25.53 -2.53
C THR A 606 13.67 24.24 -3.23
N GLU A 607 13.94 23.17 -2.48
CA GLU A 607 14.26 21.81 -2.92
C GLU A 607 13.90 20.82 -1.80
N PRO A 608 13.62 19.53 -2.07
CA PRO A 608 13.68 18.84 -3.36
C PRO A 608 12.37 18.87 -4.17
N LEU A 609 12.41 18.42 -5.44
CA LEU A 609 11.32 18.51 -6.42
C LEU A 609 9.98 17.92 -5.94
N GLU A 610 10.03 16.89 -5.09
CA GLU A 610 8.87 16.19 -4.55
C GLU A 610 8.03 17.12 -3.65
N GLU A 611 8.67 17.96 -2.84
CA GLU A 611 7.98 18.93 -1.97
C GLU A 611 7.36 20.09 -2.77
N ARG A 612 7.93 20.39 -3.94
CA ARG A 612 7.43 21.46 -4.84
C ARG A 612 6.15 21.07 -5.58
N ALA A 613 5.76 19.79 -5.55
CA ALA A 613 4.52 19.28 -6.14
C ALA A 613 3.25 19.80 -5.45
N ILE A 614 3.37 20.43 -4.28
CA ILE A 614 2.27 21.11 -3.58
C ILE A 614 1.59 22.19 -4.44
N VAL A 615 2.27 22.67 -5.49
CA VAL A 615 1.76 23.67 -6.43
C VAL A 615 0.96 22.99 -7.56
N ASP A 616 -0.32 22.75 -7.32
CA ASP A 616 -1.29 22.29 -8.33
C ASP A 616 -2.44 23.28 -8.57
N GLN A 617 -3.05 23.23 -9.76
CA GLN A 617 -4.18 24.05 -10.21
C GLN A 617 -5.56 23.49 -9.84
N THR A 618 -5.65 22.37 -9.12
CA THR A 618 -6.92 21.67 -8.83
C THR A 618 -7.82 22.37 -7.79
N GLY A 619 -7.40 23.51 -7.24
CA GLY A 619 -8.27 24.37 -6.42
C GLY A 619 -9.45 24.92 -7.24
N LEU A 620 -10.65 24.42 -6.98
CA LEU A 620 -11.91 24.80 -7.66
C LEU A 620 -12.34 26.27 -7.43
N LEU A 621 -11.73 27.00 -6.47
CA LEU A 621 -11.98 28.43 -6.18
C LEU A 621 -10.77 29.29 -6.49
N ASP A 622 -11.00 30.50 -7.02
CA ASP A 622 -9.95 31.47 -7.38
C ASP A 622 -9.07 31.92 -6.19
N GLN A 623 -9.45 31.69 -4.94
CA GLN A 623 -8.74 32.20 -3.75
C GLN A 623 -7.76 31.20 -3.13
N GLU A 624 -7.91 29.91 -3.43
CA GLU A 624 -7.09 28.81 -2.90
C GLU A 624 -6.04 28.31 -3.90
N LYS A 625 -6.07 28.85 -5.12
CA LYS A 625 -5.07 28.59 -6.16
C LYS A 625 -3.70 29.12 -5.75
N TRP A 626 -2.66 28.45 -6.20
CA TRP A 626 -1.33 29.02 -6.20
C TRP A 626 -1.23 30.18 -7.21
N ALA A 627 -0.52 31.23 -6.82
CA ALA A 627 -0.32 32.42 -7.62
C ALA A 627 1.16 32.57 -7.99
N SER A 628 1.43 32.78 -9.27
CA SER A 628 2.70 33.36 -9.72
C SER A 628 2.80 34.77 -9.19
N GLU A 629 3.74 34.98 -8.27
CA GLU A 629 3.78 36.19 -7.49
C GLU A 629 4.94 37.10 -7.88
N HIS A 630 4.60 38.36 -8.16
CA HIS A 630 5.57 39.43 -8.42
C HIS A 630 5.91 40.12 -7.11
N VAL A 631 7.06 39.81 -6.51
CA VAL A 631 7.43 40.40 -5.22
C VAL A 631 7.44 41.94 -5.30
N TYR A 632 7.94 42.50 -6.41
CA TYR A 632 7.71 43.88 -6.85
C TYR A 632 6.66 43.91 -7.98
N GLU A 633 5.52 44.56 -7.75
CA GLU A 633 4.41 44.57 -8.72
C GLU A 633 4.53 45.67 -9.80
N ALA A 634 3.91 45.45 -10.96
CA ALA A 634 3.90 46.43 -12.06
C ALA A 634 3.13 47.73 -11.73
N ASN A 635 2.12 47.67 -10.86
CA ASN A 635 1.42 48.86 -10.37
C ASN A 635 2.34 49.80 -9.58
N TRP A 636 3.40 49.29 -8.94
CA TRP A 636 4.35 50.09 -8.19
C TRP A 636 5.23 50.94 -9.11
N VAL A 637 5.44 50.54 -10.38
CA VAL A 637 6.06 51.40 -11.39
C VAL A 637 5.17 52.61 -11.68
N ARG A 638 3.85 52.39 -11.82
CA ARG A 638 2.87 53.47 -11.96
C ARG A 638 2.80 54.33 -10.70
N ASP A 639 2.80 53.73 -9.51
CA ASP A 639 2.73 54.46 -8.24
C ASP A 639 3.98 55.31 -7.99
N TYR A 640 5.15 54.84 -8.41
CA TYR A 640 6.38 55.63 -8.47
C TYR A 640 6.25 56.84 -9.40
N LEU A 641 5.73 56.65 -10.62
CA LEU A 641 5.56 57.77 -11.56
C LEU A 641 4.52 58.79 -11.07
N ASP A 642 3.45 58.34 -10.41
CA ASP A 642 2.48 59.20 -9.73
C ASP A 642 3.15 59.96 -8.55
N PHE A 643 4.07 59.32 -7.83
CA PHE A 643 4.84 59.94 -6.76
C PHE A 643 5.82 61.00 -7.30
N LEU A 644 6.50 60.70 -8.40
CA LEU A 644 7.35 61.65 -9.13
C LEU A 644 6.53 62.86 -9.61
N GLN A 645 5.34 62.64 -10.19
CA GLN A 645 4.41 63.70 -10.56
C GLN A 645 4.04 64.59 -9.37
N LYS A 646 3.76 63.99 -8.21
CA LYS A 646 3.47 64.72 -6.97
C LYS A 646 4.67 65.55 -6.50
N LYS A 647 5.88 64.98 -6.51
CA LYS A 647 7.11 65.70 -6.13
C LYS A 647 7.38 66.90 -7.05
N LEU A 648 7.11 66.75 -8.34
CA LEU A 648 7.33 67.82 -9.33
C LEU A 648 6.23 68.90 -9.34
N THR A 649 4.98 68.57 -9.03
CA THR A 649 3.83 69.49 -9.23
C THR A 649 3.01 69.78 -7.97
N GLY A 650 3.32 69.11 -6.86
CA GLY A 650 2.58 69.14 -5.60
C GLY A 650 1.29 68.31 -5.59
N ALA A 651 0.86 67.73 -6.71
CA ALA A 651 -0.38 66.95 -6.81
C ALA A 651 -0.28 65.81 -7.84
N VAL A 652 -1.10 64.77 -7.68
CA VAL A 652 -1.03 63.56 -8.52
C VAL A 652 -1.97 63.63 -9.74
N ASP A 653 -3.01 64.47 -9.65
CA ASP A 653 -4.14 64.60 -10.57
C ASP A 653 -4.14 65.90 -11.39
N LYS A 654 -3.09 66.72 -11.26
CA LYS A 654 -2.80 67.81 -12.21
C LYS A 654 -2.38 67.24 -13.57
N PRO A 655 -2.45 68.03 -14.67
CA PRO A 655 -1.85 67.64 -15.94
C PRO A 655 -0.42 67.11 -15.75
N CYS A 656 -0.09 65.98 -16.38
CA CYS A 656 1.20 65.33 -16.17
C CYS A 656 2.35 66.29 -16.50
N HIS A 657 3.34 66.34 -15.61
CA HIS A 657 4.56 67.09 -15.83
C HIS A 657 5.29 66.55 -17.07
N PRO A 658 5.89 67.41 -17.92
CA PRO A 658 6.60 66.96 -19.11
C PRO A 658 7.63 65.85 -18.83
N ALA A 659 8.39 65.96 -17.73
CA ALA A 659 9.35 64.93 -17.31
C ALA A 659 8.74 63.54 -17.10
N VAL A 660 7.51 63.48 -16.58
CA VAL A 660 6.78 62.22 -16.37
C VAL A 660 6.31 61.66 -17.72
N LEU A 661 5.84 62.52 -18.63
CA LEU A 661 5.39 62.10 -19.96
C LEU A 661 6.51 61.50 -20.81
N ARG A 662 7.75 61.98 -20.65
CA ARG A 662 8.93 61.48 -21.40
C ARG A 662 9.22 60.00 -21.17
N PHE A 663 8.74 59.40 -20.07
CA PHE A 663 8.89 57.96 -19.84
C PHE A 663 8.24 57.09 -20.92
N TRP A 664 7.24 57.61 -21.65
CA TRP A 664 6.59 56.94 -22.78
C TRP A 664 7.17 57.32 -24.14
N ASP A 665 8.12 58.26 -24.21
CA ASP A 665 8.74 58.67 -25.46
C ASP A 665 9.67 57.56 -25.97
N LYS A 666 9.75 57.43 -27.29
CA LYS A 666 10.58 56.41 -27.95
C LYS A 666 12.05 56.82 -28.01
N LEU A 667 12.68 56.94 -26.84
CA LEU A 667 14.06 57.40 -26.67
C LEU A 667 15.11 56.29 -26.82
N ASN A 668 14.68 55.02 -26.93
CA ASN A 668 15.53 53.84 -27.09
C ASN A 668 16.67 53.77 -26.05
N PRO A 669 16.34 53.66 -24.74
CA PRO A 669 17.34 53.61 -23.68
C PRO A 669 18.32 52.43 -23.84
N THR A 670 19.59 52.67 -23.53
CA THR A 670 20.63 51.63 -23.48
C THR A 670 20.84 51.19 -22.02
N TYR A 671 20.36 50.00 -21.69
CA TYR A 671 20.43 49.40 -20.35
C TYR A 671 20.70 47.89 -20.48
N PRO A 672 21.23 47.23 -19.44
CA PRO A 672 21.42 45.78 -19.48
C PRO A 672 20.08 45.07 -19.32
N ALA A 673 19.51 44.62 -20.44
CA ALA A 673 18.25 43.91 -20.44
C ALA A 673 18.36 42.57 -19.67
N PRO A 674 17.41 42.26 -18.77
CA PRO A 674 17.47 41.07 -17.94
C PRO A 674 17.07 39.83 -18.74
N GLY A 675 17.66 38.67 -18.40
CA GLY A 675 17.30 37.38 -19.00
C GLY A 675 17.39 37.28 -20.54
N GLY A 676 18.22 38.10 -21.19
CA GLY A 676 18.36 38.12 -22.65
C GLY A 676 17.17 38.76 -23.40
N ALA A 677 16.33 39.50 -22.69
CA ALA A 677 15.16 40.15 -23.28
C ALA A 677 15.54 41.24 -24.30
N PRO A 678 14.72 41.50 -25.34
CA PRO A 678 15.03 42.53 -26.34
C PRO A 678 14.94 43.93 -25.73
N ALA A 679 15.81 44.84 -26.18
CA ALA A 679 15.79 46.25 -25.77
C ALA A 679 14.43 46.90 -26.06
N LYS A 680 14.01 47.81 -25.17
CA LYS A 680 12.73 48.52 -25.27
C LYS A 680 12.87 49.92 -25.82
N ALA A 681 11.80 50.41 -26.45
CA ALA A 681 11.81 51.70 -27.13
C ALA A 681 11.63 52.88 -26.15
N SER A 682 11.04 52.64 -24.98
CA SER A 682 10.76 53.66 -23.97
C SER A 682 11.26 53.27 -22.58
N TYR A 683 11.50 54.26 -21.72
CA TYR A 683 11.95 54.03 -20.35
C TYR A 683 10.89 53.30 -19.51
N VAL A 684 9.60 53.59 -19.70
CA VAL A 684 8.53 52.87 -18.98
C VAL A 684 8.51 51.37 -19.30
N GLU A 685 8.73 51.01 -20.57
CA GLU A 685 8.83 49.60 -20.98
C GLU A 685 10.09 48.94 -20.41
N ALA A 686 11.22 49.67 -20.40
CA ALA A 686 12.47 49.19 -19.80
C ALA A 686 12.29 48.88 -18.30
N LEU A 687 11.64 49.78 -17.54
CA LEU A 687 11.33 49.57 -16.12
C LEU A 687 10.51 48.29 -15.90
N THR A 688 9.45 48.08 -16.69
CA THR A 688 8.60 46.88 -16.56
C THR A 688 9.31 45.58 -16.93
N GLN A 689 10.36 45.63 -17.73
CA GLN A 689 11.13 44.46 -18.15
C GLN A 689 11.99 43.87 -17.02
N HIS A 690 12.37 44.68 -16.02
CA HIS A 690 13.11 44.25 -14.82
C HIS A 690 12.23 43.61 -13.73
N LEU A 691 10.93 43.46 -13.98
CA LEU A 691 10.00 42.74 -13.11
C LEU A 691 10.04 41.22 -13.41
N GLY A 692 9.22 40.44 -12.71
CA GLY A 692 8.99 39.03 -13.04
C GLY A 692 8.27 38.88 -14.39
N THR A 693 8.93 38.30 -15.38
CA THR A 693 8.43 38.11 -16.74
C THR A 693 8.85 36.74 -17.25
N VAL A 694 8.38 36.34 -18.44
CA VAL A 694 8.87 35.11 -19.10
C VAL A 694 10.39 35.11 -19.32
N ASN A 695 11.03 36.27 -19.47
CA ASN A 695 12.49 36.34 -19.67
C ASN A 695 13.27 36.27 -18.35
N THR A 696 12.63 36.65 -17.23
CA THR A 696 13.26 36.72 -15.91
C THR A 696 12.77 35.62 -14.96
N ALA A 697 12.02 34.64 -15.47
CA ALA A 697 11.44 33.54 -14.70
C ALA A 697 12.48 32.65 -14.02
N ASN A 698 13.69 32.58 -14.57
CA ASN A 698 14.83 31.84 -14.02
C ASN A 698 15.74 32.70 -13.12
N GLU A 699 15.28 33.89 -12.72
CA GLU A 699 15.94 34.75 -11.74
C GLU A 699 15.10 34.83 -10.45
N PRO A 700 15.70 35.07 -9.27
CA PRO A 700 14.95 35.33 -8.05
C PRO A 700 14.29 36.70 -8.16
N ARG A 701 13.13 36.78 -8.81
CA ARG A 701 12.27 37.98 -8.90
C ARG A 701 10.80 37.66 -8.64
N MET A 702 10.46 36.37 -8.68
CA MET A 702 9.13 35.84 -8.49
C MET A 702 9.11 34.87 -7.30
N ALA A 703 7.91 34.67 -6.77
CA ALA A 703 7.63 33.68 -5.75
C ALA A 703 6.37 32.90 -6.13
N LEU A 704 6.12 31.81 -5.41
CA LEU A 704 4.84 31.11 -5.42
C LEU A 704 4.21 31.23 -4.04
N ILE A 705 3.03 31.82 -3.98
CA ILE A 705 2.24 31.96 -2.75
C ILE A 705 0.78 31.62 -3.04
N GLN A 706 -0.01 31.33 -2.03
CA GLN A 706 -1.46 31.17 -2.19
C GLN A 706 -2.10 32.50 -2.65
N GLN A 707 -3.10 32.42 -3.54
CA GLN A 707 -3.74 33.59 -4.15
C GLN A 707 -4.42 34.49 -3.11
N ARG A 708 -4.89 33.94 -1.99
CA ARG A 708 -5.40 34.71 -0.83
C ARG A 708 -4.32 35.58 -0.19
N LEU A 709 -3.13 35.04 0.07
CA LEU A 709 -1.99 35.80 0.58
C LEU A 709 -1.55 36.87 -0.42
N ASN A 710 -1.59 36.56 -1.72
CA ASN A 710 -1.31 37.54 -2.77
C ASN A 710 -2.33 38.70 -2.77
N ASN A 711 -3.62 38.39 -2.59
CA ASN A 711 -4.65 39.42 -2.48
C ASN A 711 -4.47 40.29 -1.22
N LEU A 712 -4.15 39.68 -0.08
CA LEU A 712 -3.88 40.41 1.17
C LEU A 712 -2.67 41.33 1.04
N LYS A 713 -1.60 40.88 0.37
CA LYS A 713 -0.47 41.74 0.00
C LYS A 713 -0.96 42.97 -0.76
N TYR A 714 -1.76 42.76 -1.82
CA TYR A 714 -2.23 43.87 -2.63
C TYR A 714 -3.03 44.88 -1.77
N LEU A 715 -3.90 44.40 -0.88
CA LEU A 715 -4.68 45.25 0.02
C LEU A 715 -3.79 46.00 1.00
N MET A 716 -2.75 45.35 1.53
CA MET A 716 -1.74 45.95 2.41
C MET A 716 -1.06 47.14 1.74
N PHE A 717 -0.52 46.96 0.54
CA PHE A 717 0.19 48.04 -0.16
C PHE A 717 -0.75 49.09 -0.75
N ALA A 718 -1.97 48.71 -1.11
CA ALA A 718 -3.02 49.67 -1.51
C ALA A 718 -3.62 50.43 -0.31
N LYS A 719 -3.21 50.12 0.93
CA LYS A 719 -3.74 50.66 2.19
C LYS A 719 -5.27 50.58 2.25
N LYS A 720 -5.81 49.44 1.82
CA LYS A 720 -7.23 49.11 1.90
C LYS A 720 -7.51 48.30 3.17
N ASN A 721 -8.78 48.18 3.51
CA ASN A 721 -9.21 47.28 4.59
C ASN A 721 -8.75 45.85 4.25
N LEU A 722 -8.01 45.24 5.16
CA LEU A 722 -7.45 43.89 4.99
C LEU A 722 -8.51 42.81 5.20
N ILE A 723 -9.56 43.14 5.96
CA ILE A 723 -10.68 42.27 6.29
C ILE A 723 -11.97 42.98 5.87
N ALA A 724 -12.94 42.23 5.35
CA ALA A 724 -14.23 42.77 5.01
C ALA A 724 -15.04 43.04 6.29
N GLY A 725 -15.29 44.32 6.60
CA GLY A 725 -16.15 44.75 7.71
C GLY A 725 -16.80 46.09 7.42
N ARG A 726 -18.14 46.15 7.61
CA ARG A 726 -19.12 47.24 7.40
C ARG A 726 -18.68 48.49 6.61
N ASP A 727 -19.22 48.61 5.40
CA ASP A 727 -19.69 49.89 4.83
C ASP A 727 -21.12 49.69 4.29
N GLY A 728 -22.10 49.81 5.18
CA GLY A 728 -23.53 49.57 4.92
C GLY A 728 -24.23 50.66 4.10
N LYS A 729 -23.62 51.21 3.06
CA LYS A 729 -24.32 52.14 2.15
C LYS A 729 -24.24 51.83 0.66
N ASP A 730 -23.24 51.08 0.19
CA ASP A 730 -23.05 50.82 -1.25
C ASP A 730 -22.82 49.33 -1.61
N GLY A 731 -23.56 48.42 -0.97
CA GLY A 731 -23.93 47.14 -1.56
C GLY A 731 -22.86 46.04 -1.69
N ARG A 732 -22.10 45.69 -0.64
CA ARG A 732 -21.39 44.39 -0.56
C ARG A 732 -21.32 43.79 0.86
N ARG A 733 -21.69 42.49 0.93
CA ARG A 733 -21.51 41.42 1.94
C ARG A 733 -21.76 41.75 3.42
N LYS A 734 -22.84 41.16 3.98
CA LYS A 734 -23.09 40.97 5.42
C LYS A 734 -21.87 40.29 6.06
N VAL A 735 -21.51 40.74 7.25
CA VAL A 735 -20.50 40.07 8.10
C VAL A 735 -21.09 38.71 8.45
N ILE A 736 -20.41 37.64 8.04
CA ILE A 736 -20.80 36.26 8.35
C ILE A 736 -20.29 35.95 9.75
N ASN A 737 -21.20 35.61 10.67
CA ASN A 737 -20.93 35.25 12.08
C ASN A 737 -20.25 33.87 12.16
N ASN A 738 -18.99 33.75 11.72
CA ASN A 738 -18.24 32.50 11.83
C ASN A 738 -16.90 32.74 12.53
N HIS A 739 -16.82 32.31 13.79
CA HIS A 739 -15.69 32.46 14.70
C HIS A 739 -14.35 32.00 14.10
N GLY A 740 -14.31 30.84 13.44
CA GLY A 740 -13.07 30.34 12.84
C GLY A 740 -12.57 31.24 11.69
N ARG A 741 -13.47 31.94 10.99
CA ARG A 741 -13.11 32.85 9.89
C ARG A 741 -12.29 34.02 10.41
N PHE A 742 -12.65 34.54 11.57
CA PHE A 742 -11.95 35.66 12.16
C PHE A 742 -10.53 35.31 12.57
N VAL A 743 -10.35 34.10 13.10
CA VAL A 743 -9.08 33.57 13.55
C VAL A 743 -8.10 33.36 12.38
N CYS A 744 -8.56 32.72 11.32
CA CYS A 744 -7.71 32.46 10.16
C CYS A 744 -7.36 33.73 9.37
N GLU A 745 -8.17 34.80 9.41
CA GLU A 745 -7.81 36.08 8.79
C GLU A 745 -6.63 36.77 9.49
N LEU A 746 -6.61 36.79 10.83
CA LEU A 746 -5.45 37.31 11.60
C LEU A 746 -4.17 36.54 11.27
N ALA A 747 -4.29 35.21 11.24
CA ALA A 747 -3.20 34.30 10.87
C ALA A 747 -2.67 34.64 9.47
N ARG A 748 -3.56 34.83 8.49
CA ARG A 748 -3.20 35.13 7.09
C ARG A 748 -2.54 36.50 6.95
N ILE A 749 -2.99 37.52 7.68
CA ILE A 749 -2.34 38.83 7.70
C ILE A 749 -0.92 38.72 8.25
N SER A 750 -0.73 38.02 9.38
CA SER A 750 0.61 37.81 9.94
C SER A 750 1.51 37.02 8.98
N ALA A 751 1.00 35.95 8.38
CA ALA A 751 1.73 35.19 7.36
C ALA A 751 2.11 36.08 6.17
N THR A 752 1.21 36.90 5.63
CA THR A 752 1.55 37.85 4.55
C THR A 752 2.69 38.81 4.95
N CYS A 753 2.70 39.34 6.17
CA CYS A 753 3.83 40.16 6.64
C CYS A 753 5.13 39.36 6.75
N LYS A 754 5.08 38.15 7.30
CA LYS A 754 6.25 37.29 7.46
C LYS A 754 6.79 36.76 6.14
N TYR A 755 5.92 36.54 5.14
CA TYR A 755 6.30 36.25 3.75
C TYR A 755 7.20 37.38 3.25
N TYR A 756 6.75 38.62 3.40
CA TYR A 756 7.50 39.78 2.99
C TYR A 756 8.82 39.94 3.74
N ALA A 757 8.84 39.69 5.04
CA ALA A 757 10.06 39.79 5.84
C ALA A 757 11.05 38.63 5.66
N HIS A 758 10.63 37.54 5.02
CA HIS A 758 11.47 36.40 4.78
C HIS A 758 12.64 36.73 3.84
N SER A 759 13.83 36.20 4.12
CA SER A 759 15.06 36.49 3.36
C SER A 759 14.93 36.21 1.86
N ALA A 760 14.33 35.07 1.48
CA ALA A 760 14.09 34.72 0.09
C ALA A 760 13.18 35.71 -0.66
N ALA A 761 12.16 36.27 0.00
CA ALA A 761 11.32 37.31 -0.61
C ALA A 761 12.08 38.64 -0.72
N GLN A 762 12.87 38.99 0.30
CA GLN A 762 13.71 40.18 0.30
C GLN A 762 14.79 40.14 -0.80
N GLU A 763 15.38 38.98 -1.06
CA GLU A 763 16.32 38.80 -2.17
C GLU A 763 15.64 39.04 -3.52
N ALA A 764 14.43 38.47 -3.71
CA ALA A 764 13.68 38.66 -4.94
C ALA A 764 13.24 40.11 -5.17
N LEU A 765 12.88 40.80 -4.09
CA LEU A 765 12.50 42.20 -4.08
C LEU A 765 13.70 43.10 -4.43
N LYS A 766 14.84 42.88 -3.76
CA LYS A 766 16.10 43.57 -4.02
C LYS A 766 16.52 43.47 -5.49
N LYS A 767 16.43 42.28 -6.08
CA LYS A 767 16.78 42.05 -7.48
C LYS A 767 15.95 42.91 -8.44
N SER A 768 14.65 43.06 -8.16
CA SER A 768 13.73 43.89 -8.94
C SER A 768 14.03 45.38 -8.79
N ILE A 769 14.25 45.85 -7.55
CA ILE A 769 14.56 47.26 -7.26
C ILE A 769 15.86 47.69 -7.91
N LEU A 770 16.94 46.92 -7.78
CA LEU A 770 18.23 47.26 -8.40
C LEU A 770 18.12 47.38 -9.93
N GLY A 771 17.32 46.53 -10.58
CA GLY A 771 17.10 46.62 -12.03
C GLY A 771 16.31 47.86 -12.43
N ILE A 772 15.31 48.25 -11.64
CA ILE A 772 14.56 49.50 -11.85
C ILE A 772 15.48 50.70 -11.68
N GLU A 773 16.24 50.74 -10.60
CA GLU A 773 17.16 51.83 -10.29
C GLU A 773 18.28 51.99 -11.32
N GLU A 774 18.73 50.89 -11.93
CA GLU A 774 19.70 50.93 -13.02
C GLU A 774 19.14 51.66 -14.24
N VAL A 775 17.90 51.36 -14.65
CA VAL A 775 17.22 52.07 -15.74
C VAL A 775 17.00 53.54 -15.40
N LEU A 776 16.60 53.85 -14.17
CA LEU A 776 16.41 55.24 -13.72
C LEU A 776 17.74 56.01 -13.66
N GLY A 777 18.84 55.36 -13.26
CA GLY A 777 20.18 55.95 -13.27
C GLY A 777 20.70 56.21 -14.69
N VAL A 778 20.25 55.44 -15.69
CA VAL A 778 20.45 55.76 -17.12
C VAL A 778 19.62 56.98 -17.51
N ALA A 779 18.34 57.04 -17.12
CA ALA A 779 17.46 58.19 -17.40
C ALA A 779 18.00 59.50 -16.81
N ASP A 780 18.60 59.47 -15.63
CA ASP A 780 19.23 60.63 -14.97
C ASP A 780 20.43 61.18 -15.77
N LYS A 781 21.09 60.35 -16.58
CA LYS A 781 22.25 60.72 -17.41
C LYS A 781 21.87 61.08 -18.84
N ASP A 782 20.69 60.67 -19.29
CA ASP A 782 20.20 60.93 -20.64
C ASP A 782 19.76 62.39 -20.78
N ALA A 783 20.38 63.11 -21.73
CA ALA A 783 20.10 64.52 -21.99
C ALA A 783 18.65 64.79 -22.40
N ASN A 784 17.95 63.81 -22.96
CA ASN A 784 16.54 63.90 -23.34
C ASN A 784 15.58 63.59 -22.18
N MET A 785 16.06 62.96 -21.10
CA MET A 785 15.23 62.61 -19.94
C MET A 785 15.46 63.52 -18.74
N LYS A 786 16.69 63.95 -18.48
CA LYS A 786 17.10 64.66 -17.27
C LYS A 786 16.15 65.81 -16.90
N GLU A 787 15.92 65.97 -15.60
CA GLU A 787 15.09 67.05 -15.04
C GLU A 787 15.90 67.84 -14.01
N ALA A 788 15.86 69.17 -14.08
CA ALA A 788 16.72 70.01 -13.24
C ALA A 788 16.38 69.83 -11.76
N GLY A 789 17.40 69.51 -10.94
CA GLY A 789 17.24 69.35 -9.49
C GLY A 789 16.50 68.07 -9.06
N THR A 790 16.20 67.15 -9.98
CA THR A 790 15.49 65.89 -9.68
C THR A 790 16.28 64.71 -10.23
N SER A 791 16.61 63.74 -9.37
CA SER A 791 17.12 62.43 -9.79
C SER A 791 15.98 61.42 -9.70
N PHE A 792 15.62 60.83 -10.83
CA PHE A 792 14.60 59.80 -10.93
C PHE A 792 14.96 58.59 -10.06
N GLN A 793 16.23 58.19 -10.02
CA GLN A 793 16.71 57.09 -9.18
C GLN A 793 16.56 57.40 -7.69
N ASN A 794 16.98 58.58 -7.22
CA ASN A 794 16.86 58.95 -5.82
C ASN A 794 15.39 59.11 -5.39
N VAL A 795 14.55 59.66 -6.26
CA VAL A 795 13.10 59.75 -6.00
C VAL A 795 12.45 58.36 -5.90
N HIS A 796 12.97 57.35 -6.61
CA HIS A 796 12.48 55.97 -6.48
C HIS A 796 12.87 55.35 -5.14
N LYS A 797 14.08 55.62 -4.63
CA LYS A 797 14.51 55.21 -3.28
C LYS A 797 13.60 55.80 -2.21
N GLU A 798 13.37 57.12 -2.27
CA GLU A 798 12.44 57.82 -1.38
C GLU A 798 11.03 57.23 -1.46
N PHE A 799 10.53 57.03 -2.69
CA PHE A 799 9.21 56.42 -2.92
C PHE A 799 9.11 55.06 -2.24
N TYR A 800 10.08 54.17 -2.49
CA TYR A 800 10.03 52.81 -1.99
C TYR A 800 10.10 52.78 -0.46
N ASP A 801 10.97 53.60 0.14
CA ASP A 801 11.08 53.69 1.60
C ASP A 801 9.75 54.13 2.22
N GLU A 802 9.21 55.26 1.77
CA GLU A 802 7.93 55.81 2.25
C GLU A 802 6.74 54.87 1.99
N PHE A 803 6.69 54.28 0.79
CA PHE A 803 5.59 53.42 0.36
C PHE A 803 5.54 52.12 1.18
N HIS A 804 6.69 51.47 1.35
CA HIS A 804 6.78 50.21 2.06
C HIS A 804 6.60 50.40 3.57
N ASP A 805 7.24 51.40 4.20
CA ASP A 805 7.08 51.62 5.65
C ASP A 805 5.63 51.95 6.00
N ALA A 806 4.99 52.77 5.18
CA ALA A 806 3.60 53.11 5.40
C ALA A 806 2.64 51.93 5.17
N ALA A 807 3.01 50.91 4.40
CA ALA A 807 2.20 49.69 4.23
C ALA A 807 2.30 48.78 5.47
N ILE A 808 3.50 48.61 6.04
CA ILE A 808 3.70 47.82 7.27
C ILE A 808 3.01 48.48 8.46
N GLU A 809 3.17 49.79 8.64
CA GLU A 809 2.48 50.53 9.71
C GLU A 809 0.96 50.51 9.55
N TRP A 810 0.47 50.60 8.32
CA TRP A 810 -0.95 50.43 8.03
C TRP A 810 -1.44 49.05 8.48
N THR A 811 -0.74 47.97 8.11
CA THR A 811 -1.12 46.61 8.50
C THR A 811 -1.10 46.39 10.01
N ARG A 812 -0.10 46.93 10.73
CA ARG A 812 -0.05 46.91 12.20
C ARG A 812 -1.26 47.60 12.83
N SER A 813 -1.66 48.75 12.28
CA SER A 813 -2.86 49.48 12.70
C SER A 813 -4.15 48.69 12.42
N GLN A 814 -4.23 48.01 11.27
CA GLN A 814 -5.36 47.15 10.92
C GLN A 814 -5.47 45.93 11.84
N LEU A 815 -4.35 45.25 12.17
CA LEU A 815 -4.32 44.17 13.16
C LEU A 815 -4.87 44.64 14.51
N GLN A 816 -4.44 45.82 14.99
CA GLN A 816 -4.93 46.39 16.23
C GLN A 816 -6.42 46.73 16.17
N THR A 817 -6.87 47.34 15.08
CA THR A 817 -8.28 47.73 14.88
C THR A 817 -9.17 46.50 14.84
N TYR A 818 -8.70 45.44 14.21
CA TYR A 818 -9.44 44.20 14.10
C TYR A 818 -9.52 43.43 15.41
N ALA A 819 -8.41 43.35 16.16
CA ALA A 819 -8.44 42.76 17.50
C ALA A 819 -9.38 43.51 18.44
N LYS A 820 -9.42 44.86 18.36
CA LYS A 820 -10.42 45.66 19.11
C LYS A 820 -11.85 45.29 18.73
N PHE A 821 -12.12 45.22 17.42
CA PHE A 821 -13.43 44.85 16.92
C PHE A 821 -13.89 43.49 17.43
N LEU A 822 -13.05 42.45 17.38
CA LEU A 822 -13.42 41.12 17.88
C LEU A 822 -13.68 41.11 19.39
N LEU A 823 -12.88 41.85 20.16
CA LEU A 823 -13.06 41.96 21.61
C LEU A 823 -14.33 42.74 22.04
N GLU A 824 -15.03 43.40 21.11
CA GLU A 824 -16.33 44.04 21.36
C GLU A 824 -17.50 43.05 21.39
N TYR A 825 -17.29 41.80 20.94
CA TYR A 825 -18.29 40.73 20.91
C TYR A 825 -17.87 39.58 21.84
N PRO A 826 -18.10 39.71 23.17
CA PRO A 826 -17.59 38.75 24.15
C PRO A 826 -18.16 37.35 23.96
N ASP A 827 -19.43 37.22 23.56
CA ASP A 827 -20.06 35.93 23.27
C ASP A 827 -19.34 35.21 22.12
N GLU A 828 -18.90 35.95 21.10
CA GLU A 828 -18.16 35.42 19.96
C GLU A 828 -16.71 35.03 20.31
N VAL A 829 -16.12 35.72 21.30
CA VAL A 829 -14.76 35.45 21.79
C VAL A 829 -14.72 34.24 22.73
N GLU A 830 -15.81 33.97 23.46
CA GLU A 830 -15.92 32.80 24.35
C GLU A 830 -16.03 31.48 23.57
N GLU A 831 -16.46 31.53 22.31
CA GLU A 831 -16.48 30.38 21.39
C GLU A 831 -15.11 30.08 20.74
N LEU A 832 -14.08 30.89 21.02
CA LEU A 832 -12.73 30.71 20.48
C LEU A 832 -11.88 29.75 21.33
N PRO A 833 -10.83 29.14 20.74
CA PRO A 833 -9.93 28.26 21.49
C PRO A 833 -9.32 28.93 22.74
N GLU A 834 -9.03 28.12 23.76
CA GLU A 834 -8.43 28.59 25.01
C GLU A 834 -7.11 29.36 24.73
N GLY A 835 -6.95 30.54 25.36
CA GLY A 835 -5.77 31.41 25.15
C GLY A 835 -5.91 32.43 24.01
N PHE A 836 -6.97 32.36 23.20
CA PHE A 836 -7.15 33.25 22.04
C PHE A 836 -7.55 34.68 22.44
N LYS A 837 -8.34 34.81 23.51
CA LYS A 837 -8.74 36.12 24.05
C LYS A 837 -7.51 36.91 24.50
N GLU A 838 -6.60 36.26 25.23
CA GLU A 838 -5.33 36.83 25.67
C GLU A 838 -4.47 37.24 24.46
N GLU A 839 -4.50 36.45 23.38
CA GLU A 839 -3.81 36.77 22.15
C GLU A 839 -4.39 38.00 21.44
N LEU A 840 -5.72 38.14 21.37
CA LEU A 840 -6.38 39.34 20.86
C LEU A 840 -6.06 40.58 21.72
N GLU A 841 -6.05 40.43 23.04
CA GLU A 841 -5.67 41.50 23.96
C GLU A 841 -4.21 41.93 23.76
N ARG A 842 -3.30 40.97 23.56
CA ARG A 842 -1.90 41.25 23.19
C ARG A 842 -1.81 41.97 21.85
N ILE A 843 -2.57 41.57 20.82
CA ILE A 843 -2.61 42.28 19.53
C ILE A 843 -3.15 43.70 19.72
N ARG A 844 -4.13 43.92 20.60
CA ARG A 844 -4.71 45.25 20.89
C ARG A 844 -3.73 46.16 21.62
N ASP A 845 -3.04 45.64 22.63
CA ASP A 845 -2.35 46.45 23.65
C ASP A 845 -0.83 46.48 23.47
N ASP A 846 -0.22 45.39 23.00
CA ASP A 846 1.24 45.26 22.87
C ASP A 846 1.74 45.64 21.47
N GLY A 847 2.38 46.81 21.39
CA GLY A 847 2.99 47.30 20.16
C GLY A 847 4.20 46.51 19.68
N GLU A 848 4.97 45.92 20.59
CA GLU A 848 6.09 45.05 20.22
C GLU A 848 5.57 43.72 19.67
N TYR A 849 4.50 43.19 20.26
CA TYR A 849 3.87 41.97 19.73
C TYR A 849 3.32 42.15 18.30
N ARG A 850 2.71 43.30 18.00
CA ARG A 850 2.32 43.63 16.62
C ARG A 850 3.51 43.72 15.66
N LYS A 851 4.70 44.10 16.15
CA LYS A 851 5.94 44.06 15.35
C LYS A 851 6.45 42.64 15.15
N GLU A 852 6.19 41.71 16.07
CA GLU A 852 6.50 40.28 15.85
C GLU A 852 5.57 39.66 14.80
N LEU A 853 4.27 39.99 14.86
CA LEU A 853 3.27 39.51 13.89
C LEU A 853 3.46 40.10 12.50
N CYS A 854 3.81 41.38 12.42
CA CYS A 854 4.12 42.07 11.18
C CYS A 854 5.50 42.75 11.27
N PRO A 855 6.59 41.98 11.05
CA PRO A 855 7.95 42.47 11.23
C PRO A 855 8.38 43.48 10.18
N GLN A 856 9.27 44.38 10.61
CA GLN A 856 9.94 45.30 9.70
C GLN A 856 10.88 44.51 8.79
N THR A 857 10.91 44.83 7.51
CA THR A 857 11.81 44.18 6.56
C THR A 857 13.22 44.76 6.69
N LYS A 858 14.24 43.88 6.74
CA LYS A 858 15.65 44.31 6.81
C LYS A 858 16.12 44.81 5.44
N ARG A 859 16.26 46.12 5.27
CA ARG A 859 16.73 46.76 4.02
C ARG A 859 18.26 46.89 3.91
N THR A 860 19.03 45.95 4.47
CA THR A 860 20.49 46.02 4.43
C THR A 860 21.03 45.83 2.99
N GLY A 861 21.65 46.88 2.45
CA GLY A 861 22.33 46.87 1.14
C GLY A 861 21.42 47.06 -0.08
N TYR A 862 20.30 47.76 0.10
CA TYR A 862 19.54 48.39 -0.99
C TYR A 862 20.24 49.69 -1.45
#